data_AF-K9GYU9-F1
#
_entry.id   AF-K9GYU9-F1
#
_cell.length_a   1.000
_cell.length_b   1.000
_cell.length_c   1.000
_cell.angle_alpha   90.00
_cell.angle_beta   90.00
_cell.angle_gamma   90.00
#
_symmetry.space_group_name_H-M   'P 1'
#
loop_
_entity.id
_entity.type
_entity.pdbx_description
1 polymer ?
#
loop_
_entity_poly.entity_id
_entity_poly.type
_entity_poly.pdbx_seq_one_letter_code
_entity_poly.pdbx_strand_id
1 'polypeptide(L)'
;MAQYIANVCERYQIVDKIQLNTDVKELRWIEDDEEWEVTLLHLVPGTGDLTQHERDRIAAQDGHHKVYVKAEIVRAKVIVSGVGGLVEPKAWPNDIPGIKNFEGETMHSARWNDQIDLEDKNVIVVGSGCSAAQVVPELAKPEANVRSITQLMRTPPWVEPDTIPPDYIPLYEKWIPGLMTHVPGLASSMRKALFIKLEKAFYDIFMDTAWSRRARPQLEKEYLDNMRQVAPKEYHEILTPNYSLGCKRRVFCGTWYRSLNAPNVELTTQPLTSVHAKSVVLGPGRHYPPLKSEDADEIREIPADVIIMANGFETNQWLHPLKVIGRKGKNLEEVWAERGGAQAYQGIAMDSFPNFFILFGPNTATGHNSVIFATENAVNYSLKFIKPILNGQVSSYEVKEDAEREWTQQVQDALRKSVFHRGTCSSWYISADGWNSSTYPFTQIHYWLRCKFPVWRHWTANLTRKGRVLRVLRKVLQGLVILWLIAGVMASESSQFEISPPQTESGNQSIGASDSNKRKAEQGNGTQARTKRNRYISIACEFRSMTDQITTLQDQVNSLFTNLNDLRAQRPTFDSPGFERLSRNGSQSAYTPMQAGLAKPRARHPRFHGPTSSAFNFDVAKSSLQNMGITPTEEGTPDDLNTAHVSPAGSPSANLGQLLPTTHPTKDPIWTIPREEAMRLCKVYEEEVGIMYPVVDITKVISQANLLYTFMEAATRTGFAQRGFPGSDGLYDESSIILKLILATTLVVEGSGQSELGQRLYLDVKPSIESKLWESHTIKTIQLFAIVATYHYHTDDDAMAYRLIGLAARMCLAMGLHRRDALVKSFPVEQQWNEVTRLFWSVYSLDRRWSLGTGLPFVIQDEDIDPNLPEPDASLPYLRCMVLYNRISSKIWYSGLGSEGTTDIRRDEIGYLDYQILQWYKQVPDELKFHPVETLKNGETLSRGMRRLRVLLYLRMNQLRILIYRPVLHSPASIAEDRGHAQTVVEVAKDSVHVLTRLNQMSDIYRTQQITFNYFLVAALAVLFLAVSHAPVEFNRQVRDEFYMALDLVNGFSTKSFVSKRLWKTIKGLRKIGEKLGVIARPFGPDSSDPHSSAAVAMAGLAGHPIQDLSMYGPMNGGNELGNSPLNGLQMSQELTNLFEAVGAFGNFMPNSSSDGISGYVGPDGEIQNTGEGLSGVLGDEGEFARVIRDLF
;
A
#
# COMPACT_ATOMS: atom_id res chain seq x y z
N MET A 1 7.19 19.05 -8.56
CA MET A 1 6.10 18.70 -7.62
C MET A 1 5.24 17.53 -8.12
N ALA A 2 4.71 17.56 -9.36
CA ALA A 2 3.86 16.49 -9.90
C ALA A 2 4.44 15.07 -9.72
N GLN A 3 5.73 14.87 -10.05
CA GLN A 3 6.43 13.59 -9.82
C GLN A 3 6.41 13.12 -8.35
N TYR A 4 6.50 14.03 -7.38
CA TYR A 4 6.41 13.67 -5.97
C TYR A 4 5.00 13.15 -5.62
N ILE A 5 3.95 13.78 -6.15
CA ILE A 5 2.56 13.33 -5.96
C ILE A 5 2.32 11.98 -6.64
N ALA A 6 2.83 11.79 -7.86
CA ALA A 6 2.79 10.50 -8.56
C ALA A 6 3.50 9.39 -7.77
N ASN A 7 4.73 9.64 -7.32
CA ASN A 7 5.51 8.72 -6.48
C ASN A 7 4.81 8.41 -5.15
N VAL A 8 4.06 9.37 -4.57
CA VAL A 8 3.23 9.14 -3.38
C VAL A 8 2.05 8.22 -3.72
N CYS A 9 1.34 8.46 -4.82
CA CYS A 9 0.22 7.62 -5.25
C CYS A 9 0.66 6.18 -5.56
N GLU A 10 1.82 6.01 -6.19
CA GLU A 10 2.44 4.70 -6.44
C GLU A 10 2.88 4.03 -5.13
N ARG A 11 3.64 4.74 -4.27
CA ARG A 11 4.13 4.22 -2.98
C ARG A 11 3.02 3.75 -2.04
N TYR A 12 1.87 4.43 -2.06
CA TYR A 12 0.71 4.08 -1.23
C TYR A 12 -0.32 3.20 -1.96
N GLN A 13 -0.08 2.85 -3.23
CA GLN A 13 -0.95 1.98 -4.04
C GLN A 13 -2.41 2.47 -4.05
N ILE A 14 -2.59 3.71 -4.52
CA ILE A 14 -3.91 4.35 -4.68
C ILE A 14 -4.21 4.79 -6.12
N VAL A 15 -3.32 4.55 -7.08
CA VAL A 15 -3.53 4.88 -8.50
C VAL A 15 -4.76 4.16 -9.07
N ASP A 16 -4.97 2.91 -8.65
CA ASP A 16 -6.14 2.07 -8.97
C ASP A 16 -7.46 2.57 -8.35
N LYS A 17 -7.39 3.55 -7.44
CA LYS A 17 -8.52 4.12 -6.69
C LYS A 17 -8.83 5.57 -7.12
N ILE A 18 -8.13 6.08 -8.14
CA ILE A 18 -8.30 7.43 -8.68
C ILE A 18 -8.84 7.29 -10.10
N GLN A 19 -10.07 7.76 -10.30
CA GLN A 19 -10.68 7.83 -11.61
C GLN A 19 -10.44 9.21 -12.22
N LEU A 20 -9.66 9.26 -13.30
CA LEU A 20 -9.38 10.49 -14.06
C LEU A 20 -10.43 10.70 -15.17
N ASN A 21 -10.37 11.86 -15.85
CA ASN A 21 -11.33 12.25 -16.90
C ASN A 21 -12.80 12.08 -16.46
N THR A 22 -13.09 12.36 -15.19
CA THR A 22 -14.43 12.23 -14.61
C THR A 22 -14.68 13.45 -13.74
N ASP A 23 -15.78 14.14 -14.01
CA ASP A 23 -16.25 15.30 -13.25
C ASP A 23 -17.40 14.87 -12.33
N VAL A 24 -17.52 15.51 -11.15
CA VAL A 24 -18.61 15.21 -10.19
C VAL A 24 -19.61 16.36 -10.28
N LYS A 25 -20.78 16.11 -10.87
CA LYS A 25 -21.77 17.16 -11.14
C LYS A 25 -22.63 17.49 -9.93
N GLU A 26 -23.16 16.46 -9.29
CA GLU A 26 -24.14 16.61 -8.20
C GLU A 26 -23.91 15.55 -7.12
N LEU A 27 -23.98 15.99 -5.87
CA LEU A 27 -24.10 15.15 -4.68
C LEU A 27 -25.49 15.36 -4.09
N ARG A 28 -26.19 14.28 -3.77
CA ARG A 28 -27.55 14.32 -3.21
C ARG A 28 -27.69 13.37 -2.04
N TRP A 29 -28.05 13.88 -0.87
CA TRP A 29 -28.31 13.05 0.30
C TRP A 29 -29.69 12.39 0.21
N ILE A 30 -29.73 11.06 0.38
CA ILE A 30 -30.95 10.27 0.39
C ILE A 30 -31.27 9.87 1.84
N GLU A 31 -32.38 10.41 2.34
CA GLU A 31 -32.75 10.32 3.76
C GLU A 31 -33.14 8.91 4.21
N ASP A 32 -33.83 8.15 3.36
CA ASP A 32 -34.34 6.83 3.70
C ASP A 32 -33.21 5.77 3.83
N ASP A 33 -32.13 5.95 3.07
CA ASP A 33 -30.98 5.04 3.02
C ASP A 33 -29.82 5.48 3.93
N GLU A 34 -29.83 6.74 4.40
CA GLU A 34 -28.69 7.43 5.04
C GLU A 34 -27.40 7.38 4.19
N GLU A 35 -27.51 7.62 2.89
CA GLU A 35 -26.40 7.60 1.92
C GLU A 35 -26.40 8.79 0.94
N TRP A 36 -25.23 9.09 0.37
CA TRP A 36 -25.06 10.01 -0.74
C TRP A 36 -25.22 9.30 -2.08
N GLU A 37 -25.99 9.93 -2.95
CA GLU A 37 -26.03 9.68 -4.38
C GLU A 37 -25.13 10.68 -5.11
N VAL A 38 -24.31 10.19 -6.03
CA VAL A 38 -23.23 10.93 -6.67
C VAL A 38 -23.39 10.80 -8.18
N THR A 39 -23.62 11.92 -8.86
CA THR A 39 -23.69 11.97 -10.33
C THR A 39 -22.32 12.28 -10.91
N LEU A 40 -21.72 11.28 -11.56
CA LEU A 40 -20.45 11.35 -12.27
C LEU A 40 -20.68 11.61 -13.76
N LEU A 41 -19.90 12.50 -14.35
CA LEU A 41 -19.84 12.74 -15.79
C LEU A 41 -18.46 12.33 -16.31
N HIS A 42 -18.43 11.32 -17.17
CA HIS A 42 -17.20 10.87 -17.80
C HIS A 42 -16.88 11.80 -18.97
N LEU A 43 -15.69 12.39 -18.96
CA LEU A 43 -15.23 13.39 -19.92
C LEU A 43 -14.53 12.73 -21.11
N VAL A 44 -14.60 13.39 -22.27
CA VAL A 44 -13.76 13.04 -23.43
C VAL A 44 -12.29 13.35 -23.09
N PRO A 45 -11.33 12.46 -23.39
CA PRO A 45 -9.90 12.73 -23.13
C PRO A 45 -9.45 14.08 -23.70
N GLY A 46 -8.74 14.87 -22.88
CA GLY A 46 -8.31 16.24 -23.20
C GLY A 46 -9.34 17.34 -22.88
N THR A 47 -10.63 17.03 -22.69
CA THR A 47 -11.62 18.04 -22.26
C THR A 47 -11.63 18.30 -20.76
N GLY A 48 -10.90 17.50 -19.97
CA GLY A 48 -10.71 17.71 -18.53
C GLY A 48 -9.88 18.94 -18.18
N ASP A 49 -8.98 19.36 -19.08
CA ASP A 49 -8.15 20.55 -18.88
C ASP A 49 -8.90 21.86 -19.18
N LEU A 50 -10.06 21.80 -19.85
CA LEU A 50 -10.90 22.96 -20.12
C LEU A 50 -11.61 23.42 -18.83
N THR A 51 -11.83 24.72 -18.69
CA THR A 51 -12.68 25.27 -17.62
C THR A 51 -14.14 24.81 -17.78
N GLN A 52 -14.92 24.89 -16.70
CA GLN A 52 -16.34 24.54 -16.80
C GLN A 52 -17.09 25.42 -17.83
N HIS A 53 -16.76 26.71 -17.93
CA HIS A 53 -17.36 27.60 -18.92
C HIS A 53 -17.00 27.25 -20.38
N GLU A 54 -15.78 26.77 -20.63
CA GLU A 54 -15.37 26.29 -21.97
C GLU A 54 -16.06 24.97 -22.31
N ARG A 55 -16.17 24.05 -21.34
CA ARG A 55 -16.94 22.80 -21.47
C ARG A 55 -18.40 23.08 -21.80
N ASP A 56 -19.06 23.98 -21.05
CA ASP A 56 -20.45 24.35 -21.29
C ASP A 56 -20.63 25.05 -22.65
N ARG A 57 -19.68 25.89 -23.06
CA ARG A 57 -19.69 26.53 -24.38
C ARG A 57 -19.57 25.50 -25.50
N ILE A 58 -18.64 24.55 -25.44
CA ILE A 58 -18.49 23.50 -26.46
C ILE A 58 -19.72 22.59 -26.46
N ALA A 59 -20.24 22.22 -25.30
CA ALA A 59 -21.46 21.42 -25.19
C ALA A 59 -22.68 22.13 -25.81
N ALA A 60 -22.76 23.46 -25.72
CA ALA A 60 -23.81 24.28 -26.33
C ALA A 60 -23.61 24.56 -27.84
N GLN A 61 -22.36 24.63 -28.32
CA GLN A 61 -22.04 24.93 -29.73
C GLN A 61 -21.97 23.65 -30.59
N ASP A 62 -21.22 22.63 -30.13
CA ASP A 62 -20.92 21.41 -30.87
C ASP A 62 -21.67 20.16 -30.33
N GLY A 63 -22.38 20.32 -29.21
CA GLY A 63 -23.23 19.30 -28.58
C GLY A 63 -22.54 18.54 -27.43
N HIS A 64 -23.32 18.15 -26.42
CA HIS A 64 -22.84 17.49 -25.19
C HIS A 64 -21.87 16.32 -25.40
N HIS A 65 -22.05 15.53 -26.46
CA HIS A 65 -21.21 14.36 -26.79
C HIS A 65 -19.74 14.69 -27.10
N LYS A 66 -19.41 15.96 -27.37
CA LYS A 66 -18.02 16.43 -27.55
C LYS A 66 -17.24 16.59 -26.25
N VAL A 67 -17.95 16.69 -25.13
CA VAL A 67 -17.37 16.93 -23.80
C VAL A 67 -17.62 15.73 -22.88
N TYR A 68 -18.82 15.13 -22.97
CA TYR A 68 -19.28 14.08 -22.08
C TYR A 68 -19.51 12.77 -22.84
N VAL A 69 -18.87 11.69 -22.36
CA VAL A 69 -18.97 10.33 -22.91
C VAL A 69 -20.18 9.59 -22.35
N LYS A 70 -20.32 9.59 -21.02
CA LYS A 70 -21.45 8.96 -20.30
C LYS A 70 -21.71 9.65 -18.95
N ALA A 71 -22.93 9.55 -18.46
CA ALA A 71 -23.27 9.85 -17.08
C ALA A 71 -23.39 8.54 -16.28
N GLU A 72 -23.01 8.56 -15.01
CA GLU A 72 -23.04 7.42 -14.11
C GLU A 72 -23.48 7.88 -12.72
N ILE A 73 -24.29 7.07 -12.03
CA ILE A 73 -24.75 7.36 -10.67
C ILE A 73 -24.18 6.30 -9.74
N VAL A 74 -23.46 6.74 -8.71
CA VAL A 74 -22.88 5.85 -7.68
C VAL A 74 -23.37 6.24 -6.29
N ARG A 75 -23.32 5.28 -5.35
CA ARG A 75 -23.79 5.45 -3.97
C ARG A 75 -22.61 5.39 -3.00
N ALA A 76 -22.60 6.29 -2.01
CA ALA A 76 -21.51 6.41 -1.04
C ALA A 76 -22.02 6.79 0.36
N LYS A 77 -21.55 6.08 1.39
CA LYS A 77 -21.90 6.37 2.80
C LYS A 77 -21.27 7.66 3.33
N VAL A 78 -20.16 8.08 2.73
CA VAL A 78 -19.32 9.20 3.16
C VAL A 78 -18.78 9.88 1.91
N ILE A 79 -18.81 11.21 1.90
CA ILE A 79 -18.15 12.01 0.88
C ILE A 79 -17.08 12.88 1.55
N VAL A 80 -15.90 12.93 0.94
CA VAL A 80 -14.82 13.84 1.34
C VAL A 80 -14.43 14.66 0.12
N SER A 81 -14.85 15.93 0.10
CA SER A 81 -14.50 16.86 -0.96
C SER A 81 -13.03 17.30 -0.82
N GLY A 82 -12.24 17.04 -1.86
CA GLY A 82 -10.84 17.46 -1.97
C GLY A 82 -10.58 18.39 -3.15
N VAL A 83 -11.62 19.04 -3.69
CA VAL A 83 -11.54 19.85 -4.93
C VAL A 83 -10.57 21.03 -4.82
N GLY A 84 -10.44 21.64 -3.64
CA GLY A 84 -9.58 22.79 -3.39
C GLY A 84 -10.26 24.15 -3.63
N GLY A 85 -9.52 25.24 -3.37
CA GLY A 85 -10.03 26.62 -3.43
C GLY A 85 -9.26 27.56 -4.38
N LEU A 86 -8.41 26.99 -5.26
CA LEU A 86 -7.62 27.72 -6.28
C LEU A 86 -7.58 26.83 -7.55
N VAL A 87 -8.75 26.63 -8.17
CA VAL A 87 -8.95 25.61 -9.22
C VAL A 87 -9.31 26.26 -10.55
N GLU A 88 -10.45 26.95 -10.60
CA GLU A 88 -10.93 27.63 -11.81
C GLU A 88 -10.16 28.95 -12.02
N PRO A 89 -9.49 29.13 -13.17
CA PRO A 89 -8.81 30.38 -13.50
C PRO A 89 -9.82 31.51 -13.73
N LYS A 90 -9.44 32.75 -13.45
CA LYS A 90 -10.30 33.90 -13.78
C LYS A 90 -10.39 34.07 -15.28
N ALA A 91 -11.62 33.99 -15.80
CA ALA A 91 -11.93 34.27 -17.20
C ALA A 91 -11.48 35.67 -17.63
N TRP A 92 -11.47 35.90 -18.95
CA TRP A 92 -11.15 37.21 -19.52
C TRP A 92 -12.08 38.31 -18.95
N PRO A 93 -11.55 39.47 -18.53
CA PRO A 93 -12.39 40.54 -17.98
C PRO A 93 -13.39 41.08 -19.00
N ASN A 94 -14.69 41.05 -18.66
CA ASN A 94 -15.78 41.47 -19.55
C ASN A 94 -15.73 42.97 -19.93
N ASP A 95 -15.02 43.78 -19.13
CA ASP A 95 -14.78 45.20 -19.32
C ASP A 95 -13.68 45.52 -20.35
N ILE A 96 -12.93 44.53 -20.83
CA ILE A 96 -11.84 44.70 -21.81
C ILE A 96 -12.29 44.14 -23.18
N PRO A 97 -12.80 44.98 -24.10
CA PRO A 97 -13.24 44.55 -25.42
C PRO A 97 -12.07 44.16 -26.36
N GLY A 98 -12.43 43.45 -27.43
CA GLY A 98 -11.56 43.22 -28.59
C GLY A 98 -10.80 41.88 -28.61
N ILE A 99 -10.75 41.14 -27.50
CA ILE A 99 -10.02 39.85 -27.41
C ILE A 99 -10.40 38.81 -28.47
N LYS A 100 -11.65 38.81 -28.96
CA LYS A 100 -12.12 37.92 -30.05
C LYS A 100 -11.49 38.21 -31.42
N ASN A 101 -10.86 39.38 -31.57
CA ASN A 101 -10.24 39.85 -32.81
C ASN A 101 -8.70 39.80 -32.75
N PHE A 102 -8.11 39.33 -31.65
CA PHE A 102 -6.67 39.17 -31.50
C PHE A 102 -6.20 38.03 -32.42
N GLU A 103 -5.20 38.29 -33.26
CA GLU A 103 -4.59 37.28 -34.14
C GLU A 103 -3.47 36.49 -33.44
N GLY A 104 -3.01 36.95 -32.28
CA GLY A 104 -1.98 36.32 -31.46
C GLY A 104 -2.52 35.28 -30.47
N GLU A 105 -1.60 34.69 -29.70
CA GLU A 105 -1.92 33.60 -28.78
C GLU A 105 -2.28 34.08 -27.38
N THR A 106 -3.23 33.43 -26.72
CA THR A 106 -3.66 33.78 -25.36
C THR A 106 -3.65 32.58 -24.44
N MET A 107 -3.03 32.69 -23.27
CA MET A 107 -3.01 31.62 -22.27
C MET A 107 -3.17 32.16 -20.85
N HIS A 108 -3.70 31.34 -19.94
CA HIS A 108 -3.73 31.64 -18.50
C HIS A 108 -2.64 30.84 -17.79
N SER A 109 -1.98 31.40 -16.77
CA SER A 109 -0.84 30.74 -16.09
C SER A 109 -1.19 29.39 -15.42
N ALA A 110 -2.48 29.09 -15.25
CA ALA A 110 -2.98 27.81 -14.71
C ALA A 110 -3.36 26.78 -15.80
N ARG A 111 -3.27 27.17 -17.08
CA ARG A 111 -3.52 26.38 -18.29
C ARG A 111 -2.43 26.76 -19.31
N TRP A 112 -1.20 26.53 -18.88
CA TRP A 112 -0.01 26.85 -19.66
C TRP A 112 0.06 25.94 -20.89
N ASN A 113 0.35 26.50 -22.07
CA ASN A 113 0.41 25.76 -23.32
C ASN A 113 1.85 25.81 -23.88
N ASP A 114 2.59 24.73 -23.68
CA ASP A 114 3.98 24.58 -24.13
C ASP A 114 4.15 24.53 -25.66
N GLN A 115 3.05 24.56 -26.44
CA GLN A 115 3.10 24.63 -27.90
C GLN A 115 3.16 26.08 -28.44
N ILE A 116 2.98 27.08 -27.59
CA ILE A 116 3.08 28.49 -27.99
C ILE A 116 4.55 28.90 -28.03
N ASP A 117 5.04 29.20 -29.22
CA ASP A 117 6.39 29.74 -29.43
C ASP A 117 6.48 31.20 -28.94
N LEU A 118 7.45 31.46 -28.06
CA LEU A 118 7.73 32.76 -27.45
C LEU A 118 8.99 33.42 -28.02
N GLU A 119 9.73 32.76 -28.92
CA GLU A 119 10.94 33.29 -29.54
C GLU A 119 10.63 34.53 -30.41
N ASP A 120 11.38 35.61 -30.18
CA ASP A 120 11.26 36.90 -30.85
C ASP A 120 9.85 37.56 -30.76
N LYS A 121 9.02 37.14 -29.77
CA LYS A 121 7.66 37.65 -29.54
C LYS A 121 7.59 38.84 -28.58
N ASN A 122 6.57 39.68 -28.77
CA ASN A 122 6.14 40.69 -27.81
C ASN A 122 5.09 40.08 -26.88
N VAL A 123 5.44 39.88 -25.61
CA VAL A 123 4.63 39.16 -24.61
C VAL A 123 4.05 40.13 -23.58
N ILE A 124 2.73 40.12 -23.41
CA ILE A 124 2.02 40.92 -22.41
C ILE A 124 1.66 40.03 -21.22
N VAL A 125 2.14 40.37 -20.02
CA VAL A 125 1.84 39.61 -18.79
C VAL A 125 0.87 40.40 -17.91
N VAL A 126 -0.37 39.93 -17.81
CA VAL A 126 -1.43 40.63 -17.07
C VAL A 126 -1.46 40.15 -15.62
N GLY A 127 -0.82 40.90 -14.72
CA GLY A 127 -0.86 40.67 -13.27
C GLY A 127 0.48 40.79 -12.56
N SER A 128 0.43 40.89 -11.23
CA SER A 128 1.57 41.03 -10.32
C SER A 128 1.50 40.10 -9.10
N GLY A 129 0.67 39.04 -9.19
CA GLY A 129 0.56 38.01 -8.15
C GLY A 129 1.72 37.01 -8.18
N CYS A 130 1.64 35.98 -7.32
CA CYS A 130 2.66 34.93 -7.24
C CYS A 130 2.96 34.28 -8.61
N SER A 131 1.94 34.04 -9.44
CA SER A 131 2.11 33.44 -10.77
C SER A 131 2.93 34.34 -11.70
N ALA A 132 2.63 35.64 -11.76
CA ALA A 132 3.41 36.58 -12.58
C ALA A 132 4.84 36.72 -12.09
N ALA A 133 5.04 36.79 -10.77
CA ALA A 133 6.37 36.85 -10.16
C ALA A 133 7.21 35.58 -10.41
N GLN A 134 6.59 34.44 -10.72
CA GLN A 134 7.28 33.20 -11.11
C GLN A 134 7.51 33.09 -12.62
N VAL A 135 6.57 33.56 -13.45
CA VAL A 135 6.66 33.49 -14.91
C VAL A 135 7.63 34.54 -15.48
N VAL A 136 7.54 35.80 -15.04
CA VAL A 136 8.34 36.91 -15.60
C VAL A 136 9.86 36.67 -15.50
N PRO A 137 10.43 36.16 -14.39
CA PRO A 137 11.85 35.85 -14.33
C PRO A 137 12.32 34.77 -15.28
N GLU A 138 11.45 33.82 -15.63
CA GLU A 138 11.77 32.74 -16.57
C GLU A 138 11.71 33.25 -18.02
N LEU A 139 10.77 34.15 -18.34
CA LEU A 139 10.69 34.82 -19.65
C LEU A 139 11.85 35.81 -19.86
N ALA A 140 12.30 36.48 -18.80
CA ALA A 140 13.38 37.48 -18.86
C ALA A 140 14.79 36.86 -19.03
N LYS A 141 14.90 35.52 -19.03
CA LYS A 141 16.17 34.82 -19.24
C LYS A 141 16.64 34.95 -20.69
N PRO A 142 17.95 35.14 -20.95
CA PRO A 142 18.49 35.14 -22.31
C PRO A 142 18.12 33.88 -23.11
N GLU A 143 18.03 32.73 -22.44
CA GLU A 143 17.67 31.45 -23.04
C GLU A 143 16.23 31.36 -23.57
N ALA A 144 15.33 32.25 -23.13
CA ALA A 144 13.94 32.29 -23.60
C ALA A 144 13.77 33.11 -24.89
N ASN A 145 14.79 33.91 -25.27
CA ASN A 145 14.84 34.74 -26.48
C ASN A 145 13.56 35.58 -26.79
N VAL A 146 12.88 36.06 -25.74
CA VAL A 146 11.67 36.88 -25.86
C VAL A 146 12.04 38.33 -26.20
N ARG A 147 11.47 38.88 -27.28
CA ARG A 147 11.80 40.23 -27.79
C ARG A 147 11.45 41.32 -26.77
N SER A 148 10.23 41.29 -26.22
CA SER A 148 9.79 42.24 -25.20
C SER A 148 8.75 41.63 -24.26
N ILE A 149 8.80 42.00 -22.98
CA ILE A 149 7.92 41.53 -21.93
C ILE A 149 7.33 42.75 -21.23
N THR A 150 6.05 43.04 -21.46
CA THR A 150 5.36 44.14 -20.77
C THR A 150 4.47 43.58 -19.66
N GLN A 151 4.85 43.80 -18.40
CA GLN A 151 4.09 43.36 -17.23
C GLN A 151 3.12 44.46 -16.76
N LEU A 152 1.83 44.15 -16.74
CA LEU A 152 0.76 45.07 -16.30
C LEU A 152 0.45 44.85 -14.81
N MET A 153 0.84 45.80 -13.97
CA MET A 153 0.71 45.75 -12.52
C MET A 153 -0.35 46.72 -12.00
N ARG A 154 -1.51 46.19 -11.57
CA ARG A 154 -2.55 47.01 -10.90
C ARG A 154 -2.21 47.38 -9.46
N THR A 155 -1.42 46.56 -8.77
CA THR A 155 -1.05 46.76 -7.35
C THR A 155 0.25 46.02 -7.07
N PRO A 156 1.28 46.67 -6.50
CA PRO A 156 2.51 46.01 -6.11
C PRO A 156 2.27 45.02 -4.95
N PRO A 157 2.81 43.79 -5.02
CA PRO A 157 2.77 42.84 -3.93
C PRO A 157 3.83 43.14 -2.87
N TRP A 158 3.62 42.63 -1.65
CA TRP A 158 4.71 42.49 -0.69
C TRP A 158 5.53 41.24 -1.02
N VAL A 159 6.75 41.43 -1.50
CA VAL A 159 7.71 40.34 -1.75
C VAL A 159 8.57 40.12 -0.51
N GLU A 160 8.67 38.87 -0.05
CA GLU A 160 9.56 38.49 1.06
C GLU A 160 11.00 38.34 0.55
N PRO A 161 12.02 38.92 1.23
CA PRO A 161 13.42 38.76 0.86
C PRO A 161 13.85 37.29 0.79
N ASP A 162 14.77 36.97 -0.13
CA ASP A 162 15.25 35.60 -0.32
C ASP A 162 15.91 35.06 0.96
N THR A 163 15.33 33.99 1.52
CA THR A 163 15.86 33.33 2.74
C THR A 163 17.15 32.56 2.51
N ILE A 164 17.49 32.30 1.25
CA ILE A 164 18.75 31.71 0.77
C ILE A 164 19.20 32.59 -0.40
N PRO A 165 20.40 33.20 -0.38
CA PRO A 165 20.86 34.01 -1.51
C PRO A 165 20.99 33.13 -2.78
N PRO A 166 20.66 33.65 -3.98
CA PRO A 166 20.61 32.84 -5.21
C PRO A 166 21.87 32.00 -5.47
N ASP A 167 23.05 32.56 -5.22
CA ASP A 167 24.35 31.91 -5.44
C ASP A 167 24.53 30.61 -4.62
N TYR A 168 23.81 30.48 -3.51
CA TYR A 168 23.82 29.28 -2.66
C TYR A 168 22.71 28.28 -2.97
N ILE A 169 21.75 28.60 -3.85
CA ILE A 169 20.67 27.67 -4.23
C ILE A 169 21.22 26.38 -4.85
N PRO A 170 22.17 26.40 -5.82
CA PRO A 170 22.72 25.16 -6.40
C PRO A 170 23.45 24.29 -5.38
N LEU A 171 24.10 24.91 -4.38
CA LEU A 171 24.73 24.20 -3.26
C LEU A 171 23.68 23.58 -2.33
N TYR A 172 22.60 24.31 -2.05
CA TYR A 172 21.48 23.82 -1.25
C TYR A 172 20.82 22.61 -1.92
N GLU A 173 20.46 22.72 -3.20
CA GLU A 173 19.83 21.65 -3.98
C GLU A 173 20.71 20.40 -4.11
N LYS A 174 22.03 20.57 -4.27
CA LYS A 174 22.98 19.45 -4.38
C LYS A 174 23.12 18.65 -3.09
N TRP A 175 23.19 19.30 -1.93
CA TRP A 175 23.58 18.65 -0.67
C TRP A 175 22.42 18.37 0.29
N ILE A 176 21.42 19.27 0.36
CA ILE A 176 20.36 19.19 1.37
C ILE A 176 19.44 17.97 1.21
N PRO A 177 19.00 17.54 0.01
CA PRO A 177 18.20 16.33 -0.15
C PRO A 177 18.94 15.08 0.35
N GLY A 178 20.25 14.99 0.08
CA GLY A 178 21.12 13.93 0.59
C GLY A 178 21.18 13.94 2.12
N LEU A 179 21.47 15.09 2.71
CA LEU A 179 21.55 15.26 4.18
C LEU A 179 20.21 14.99 4.87
N MET A 180 19.10 15.54 4.37
CA MET A 180 17.76 15.33 4.94
C MET A 180 17.29 13.87 4.86
N THR A 181 17.76 13.11 3.86
CA THR A 181 17.42 11.69 3.68
C THR A 181 18.28 10.78 4.55
N HIS A 182 19.59 11.05 4.66
CA HIS A 182 20.54 10.13 5.32
C HIS A 182 20.82 10.47 6.78
N VAL A 183 20.67 11.72 7.23
CA VAL A 183 20.90 12.12 8.62
C VAL A 183 19.61 11.95 9.44
N PRO A 184 19.54 10.98 10.38
CA PRO A 184 18.31 10.72 11.12
C PRO A 184 17.86 11.94 11.92
N GLY A 185 16.58 12.29 11.80
CA GLY A 185 15.98 13.40 12.53
C GLY A 185 16.22 14.80 11.95
N LEU A 186 17.21 15.02 11.07
CA LEU A 186 17.54 16.34 10.52
C LEU A 186 16.33 17.00 9.84
N ALA A 187 15.66 16.27 8.92
CA ALA A 187 14.46 16.75 8.26
C ALA A 187 13.31 17.07 9.24
N SER A 188 13.18 16.30 10.32
CA SER A 188 12.18 16.55 11.37
C SER A 188 12.49 17.82 12.16
N SER A 189 13.74 18.02 12.55
CA SER A 189 14.21 19.20 13.27
C SER A 189 14.09 20.46 12.41
N MET A 190 14.46 20.40 11.13
CA MET A 190 14.28 21.52 10.19
C MET A 190 12.79 21.86 9.98
N ARG A 191 11.89 20.86 9.83
CA ARG A 191 10.44 21.11 9.75
C ARG A 191 9.88 21.75 11.02
N LYS A 192 10.37 21.36 12.21
CA LYS A 192 9.98 21.99 13.50
C LYS A 192 10.49 23.42 13.62
N ALA A 193 11.75 23.68 13.29
CA ALA A 193 12.34 25.02 13.33
C ALA A 193 11.63 25.98 12.36
N LEU A 194 11.33 25.51 11.14
CA LEU A 194 10.54 26.27 10.17
C LEU A 194 9.12 26.53 10.69
N PHE A 195 8.44 25.52 11.25
CA PHE A 195 7.10 25.70 11.85
C PHE A 195 7.10 26.77 12.95
N ILE A 196 8.09 26.76 13.86
CA ILE A 196 8.24 27.77 14.91
C ILE A 196 8.48 29.17 14.31
N LYS A 197 9.32 29.30 13.27
CA LYS A 197 9.54 30.58 12.56
C LYS A 197 8.24 31.11 11.93
N LEU A 198 7.46 30.24 11.29
CA LEU A 198 6.20 30.61 10.63
C LEU A 198 5.09 30.95 11.64
N GLU A 199 4.98 30.22 12.76
CA GLU A 199 4.06 30.60 13.84
C GLU A 199 4.49 31.91 14.53
N LYS A 200 5.79 32.19 14.69
CA LYS A 200 6.25 33.53 15.16
C LYS A 200 5.78 34.64 14.21
N ALA A 201 5.88 34.44 12.91
CA ALA A 201 5.43 35.40 11.91
C ALA A 201 3.91 35.71 12.00
N PHE A 202 3.08 34.79 12.53
CA PHE A 202 1.69 35.09 12.86
C PHE A 202 1.55 36.20 13.90
N TYR A 203 2.32 36.12 14.98
CA TYR A 203 2.34 37.12 16.06
C TYR A 203 2.99 38.44 15.64
N ASP A 204 4.00 38.40 14.77
CA ASP A 204 4.65 39.61 14.26
C ASP A 204 3.77 40.37 13.26
N ILE A 205 3.10 39.65 12.34
CA ILE A 205 2.42 40.24 11.17
C ILE A 205 0.90 40.25 11.32
N PHE A 206 0.25 39.11 11.61
CA PHE A 206 -1.19 38.91 11.35
C PHE A 206 -2.11 39.21 12.53
N MET A 207 -1.67 38.92 13.76
CA MET A 207 -2.43 39.19 14.97
C MET A 207 -2.44 40.70 15.30
N ASP A 208 -3.50 41.23 15.92
CA ASP A 208 -3.54 42.64 16.37
C ASP A 208 -3.16 42.75 17.85
N THR A 209 -1.87 42.98 18.13
CA THR A 209 -1.34 43.17 19.49
C THR A 209 -0.47 44.41 19.56
N ALA A 210 -0.12 44.83 20.77
CA ALA A 210 0.90 45.87 20.96
C ALA A 210 2.27 45.47 20.38
N TRP A 211 2.58 44.18 20.28
CA TRP A 211 3.79 43.65 19.63
C TRP A 211 3.74 43.84 18.12
N SER A 212 2.71 43.30 17.45
CA SER A 212 2.59 43.37 15.99
C SER A 212 2.52 44.80 15.45
N ARG A 213 1.89 45.71 16.21
CA ARG A 213 1.85 47.15 15.87
C ARG A 213 3.22 47.85 15.91
N ARG A 214 4.24 47.26 16.55
CA ARG A 214 5.64 47.73 16.49
C ARG A 214 6.49 46.93 15.50
N ALA A 215 6.30 45.61 15.44
CA ALA A 215 7.08 44.72 14.59
C ALA A 215 6.74 44.88 13.10
N ARG A 216 5.46 45.03 12.74
CA ARG A 216 5.03 45.09 11.33
C ARG A 216 5.63 46.29 10.57
N PRO A 217 5.65 47.54 11.08
CA PRO A 217 6.30 48.65 10.38
C PRO A 217 7.82 48.49 10.21
N GLN A 218 8.48 47.76 11.11
CA GLN A 218 9.91 47.45 11.00
C GLN A 218 10.16 46.44 9.86
N LEU A 219 9.33 45.40 9.76
CA LEU A 219 9.37 44.43 8.66
C LEU A 219 8.96 45.05 7.31
N GLU A 220 7.96 45.93 7.30
CA GLU A 220 7.58 46.72 6.11
C GLU A 220 8.77 47.56 5.61
N LYS A 221 9.50 48.21 6.52
CA LYS A 221 10.73 48.93 6.18
C LYS A 221 11.82 47.99 5.64
N GLU A 222 12.07 46.85 6.28
CA GLU A 222 13.07 45.86 5.83
C GLU A 222 12.77 45.37 4.40
N TYR A 223 11.50 45.10 4.10
CA TYR A 223 11.07 44.65 2.76
C TYR A 223 11.22 45.78 1.72
N LEU A 224 10.93 47.03 2.07
CA LEU A 224 11.14 48.19 1.18
C LEU A 224 12.63 48.50 0.96
N ASP A 225 13.46 48.39 1.99
CA ASP A 225 14.90 48.58 1.89
C ASP A 225 15.55 47.46 1.04
N ASN A 226 15.06 46.21 1.13
CA ASN A 226 15.45 45.13 0.22
C ASN A 226 14.99 45.37 -1.23
N MET A 227 13.73 45.79 -1.45
CA MET A 227 13.23 46.14 -2.77
C MET A 227 14.11 47.22 -3.44
N ARG A 228 14.47 48.27 -2.69
CA ARG A 228 15.34 49.36 -3.17
C ARG A 228 16.77 48.94 -3.50
N GLN A 229 17.27 47.85 -2.90
CA GLN A 229 18.60 47.30 -3.18
C GLN A 229 18.62 46.43 -4.45
N VAL A 230 17.49 45.83 -4.83
CA VAL A 230 17.42 44.77 -5.85
C VAL A 230 16.70 45.21 -7.14
N ALA A 231 15.67 46.05 -7.02
CA ALA A 231 14.89 46.55 -8.15
C ALA A 231 15.50 47.82 -8.78
N PRO A 232 15.29 48.08 -10.09
CA PRO A 232 15.66 49.33 -10.75
C PRO A 232 15.04 50.56 -10.07
N LYS A 233 15.80 51.67 -10.03
CA LYS A 233 15.39 52.91 -9.34
C LYS A 233 14.11 53.53 -9.90
N GLU A 234 13.88 53.41 -11.20
CA GLU A 234 12.69 53.91 -11.90
C GLU A 234 11.39 53.28 -11.39
N TYR A 235 11.44 52.04 -10.90
CA TYR A 235 10.25 51.33 -10.40
C TYR A 235 10.04 51.48 -8.88
N HIS A 236 10.94 52.15 -8.14
CA HIS A 236 10.86 52.20 -6.66
C HIS A 236 9.57 52.84 -6.14
N GLU A 237 9.01 53.82 -6.85
CA GLU A 237 7.74 54.45 -6.46
C GLU A 237 6.56 53.51 -6.69
N ILE A 238 6.39 52.99 -7.92
CA ILE A 238 5.27 52.11 -8.28
C ILE A 238 5.30 50.74 -7.56
N LEU A 239 6.47 50.30 -7.10
CA LEU A 239 6.66 49.07 -6.32
C LEU A 239 6.34 49.23 -4.83
N THR A 240 6.10 50.46 -4.32
CA THR A 240 5.85 50.70 -2.89
C THR A 240 4.37 50.46 -2.53
N PRO A 241 4.01 49.43 -1.72
CA PRO A 241 2.61 49.11 -1.45
C PRO A 241 1.93 50.11 -0.50
N ASN A 242 0.66 50.45 -0.76
CA ASN A 242 -0.11 51.39 0.08
C ASN A 242 -0.97 50.71 1.17
N TYR A 243 -0.77 49.41 1.38
CA TYR A 243 -1.53 48.57 2.30
C TYR A 243 -0.58 47.76 3.19
N SER A 244 -0.98 47.47 4.43
CA SER A 244 -0.10 46.82 5.41
C SER A 244 0.32 45.39 5.03
N LEU A 245 1.53 45.03 5.44
CA LEU A 245 2.11 43.70 5.29
C LEU A 245 1.20 42.64 5.93
N GLY A 246 0.88 41.59 5.16
CA GLY A 246 0.04 40.48 5.58
C GLY A 246 -1.45 40.60 5.21
N CYS A 247 -1.96 41.73 4.74
CA CYS A 247 -3.35 41.78 4.24
C CYS A 247 -3.57 40.87 3.02
N LYS A 248 -2.58 40.82 2.12
CA LYS A 248 -2.51 39.89 0.98
C LYS A 248 -1.44 38.84 1.25
N ARG A 249 -1.55 37.68 0.58
CA ARG A 249 -0.47 36.68 0.55
C ARG A 249 0.83 37.34 0.07
N ARG A 250 1.90 37.13 0.83
CA ARG A 250 3.26 37.58 0.48
C ARG A 250 3.80 36.74 -0.68
N VAL A 251 4.54 37.37 -1.59
CA VAL A 251 5.21 36.71 -2.71
C VAL A 251 6.58 36.24 -2.26
N PHE A 252 6.86 34.95 -2.39
CA PHE A 252 8.15 34.34 -2.02
C PHE A 252 9.01 34.15 -3.27
N CYS A 253 9.53 35.25 -3.83
CA CYS A 253 10.27 35.24 -5.09
C CYS A 253 11.11 36.52 -5.27
N GLY A 254 12.31 36.57 -4.69
CA GLY A 254 13.21 37.73 -4.87
C GLY A 254 13.85 37.81 -6.26
N THR A 255 13.77 36.76 -7.08
CA THR A 255 14.19 36.80 -8.49
C THR A 255 13.33 37.74 -9.33
N TRP A 256 12.08 38.00 -8.96
CA TRP A 256 11.20 38.95 -9.67
C TRP A 256 11.75 40.38 -9.68
N TYR A 257 12.21 40.91 -8.54
CA TYR A 257 12.85 42.24 -8.53
C TYR A 257 14.14 42.29 -9.38
N ARG A 258 14.88 41.17 -9.46
CA ARG A 258 16.08 41.09 -10.30
C ARG A 258 15.74 41.10 -11.79
N SER A 259 14.71 40.37 -12.22
CA SER A 259 14.30 40.30 -13.63
C SER A 259 13.86 41.64 -14.20
N LEU A 260 13.41 42.59 -13.36
CA LEU A 260 13.10 43.96 -13.80
C LEU A 260 14.33 44.74 -14.28
N ASN A 261 15.56 44.30 -14.01
CA ASN A 261 16.79 44.90 -14.55
C ASN A 261 17.12 44.41 -15.97
N ALA A 262 16.35 43.47 -16.54
CA ALA A 262 16.58 42.97 -17.89
C ALA A 262 16.08 44.01 -18.94
N PRO A 263 16.84 44.27 -20.01
CA PRO A 263 16.53 45.36 -20.96
C PRO A 263 15.29 45.10 -21.82
N ASN A 264 14.77 43.88 -21.82
CA ASN A 264 13.54 43.48 -22.52
C ASN A 264 12.30 43.44 -21.61
N VAL A 265 12.39 43.85 -20.34
CA VAL A 265 11.28 43.84 -19.38
C VAL A 265 10.82 45.26 -19.05
N GLU A 266 9.55 45.56 -19.36
CA GLU A 266 8.87 46.81 -19.00
C GLU A 266 7.79 46.53 -17.93
N LEU A 267 7.86 47.21 -16.78
CA LEU A 267 6.82 47.13 -15.73
C LEU A 267 5.99 48.42 -15.73
N THR A 268 4.68 48.31 -15.97
CA THR A 268 3.78 49.46 -16.05
C THR A 268 2.55 49.30 -15.15
N THR A 269 2.02 50.41 -14.64
CA THR A 269 0.75 50.47 -13.92
C THR A 269 -0.44 50.85 -14.81
N GLN A 270 -0.20 51.08 -16.11
CA GLN A 270 -1.25 51.34 -17.09
C GLN A 270 -2.18 50.11 -17.22
N PRO A 271 -3.52 50.30 -17.13
CA PRO A 271 -4.47 49.21 -17.27
C PRO A 271 -4.61 48.80 -18.75
N LEU A 272 -4.75 47.50 -19.00
CA LEU A 272 -5.23 47.01 -20.30
C LEU A 272 -6.66 47.51 -20.53
N THR A 273 -6.92 48.21 -21.65
CA THR A 273 -8.24 48.80 -21.95
C THR A 273 -8.92 48.18 -23.16
N SER A 274 -8.20 47.88 -24.22
CA SER A 274 -8.71 47.11 -25.37
C SER A 274 -7.61 46.28 -26.01
N VAL A 275 -8.04 45.25 -26.75
CA VAL A 275 -7.16 44.39 -27.55
C VAL A 275 -7.50 44.57 -29.03
N HIS A 276 -6.50 44.84 -29.85
CA HIS A 276 -6.60 44.93 -31.31
C HIS A 276 -6.02 43.66 -31.96
N ALA A 277 -5.88 43.62 -33.29
CA ALA A 277 -5.45 42.39 -33.97
C ALA A 277 -4.00 41.96 -33.62
N LYS A 278 -3.07 42.91 -33.48
CA LYS A 278 -1.62 42.65 -33.24
C LYS A 278 -1.01 43.54 -32.15
N SER A 279 -1.87 44.12 -31.33
CA SER A 279 -1.53 45.17 -30.39
C SER A 279 -2.53 45.23 -29.25
N VAL A 280 -2.11 45.82 -28.13
CA VAL A 280 -2.98 46.13 -27.00
C VAL A 280 -2.92 47.61 -26.68
N VAL A 281 -4.05 48.17 -26.27
CA VAL A 281 -4.16 49.57 -25.85
C VAL A 281 -4.11 49.65 -24.34
N LEU A 282 -3.06 50.29 -23.85
CA LEU A 282 -2.88 50.63 -22.44
C LEU A 282 -3.52 52.00 -22.18
N GLY A 283 -4.44 52.03 -21.22
CA GLY A 283 -5.14 53.24 -20.80
C GLY A 283 -4.24 54.18 -19.99
N PRO A 284 -4.78 55.34 -19.57
CA PRO A 284 -4.01 56.28 -18.77
C PRO A 284 -3.50 55.62 -17.50
N GLY A 285 -2.23 55.91 -17.20
CA GLY A 285 -1.48 55.35 -16.09
C GLY A 285 -2.15 55.62 -14.76
N ARG A 286 -2.04 54.64 -13.85
CA ARG A 286 -2.51 54.77 -12.49
C ARG A 286 -1.31 54.88 -11.58
N HIS A 287 -1.01 56.08 -11.09
CA HIS A 287 -0.03 56.24 -10.03
C HIS A 287 -0.45 55.43 -8.80
N TYR A 288 0.48 54.62 -8.30
CA TYR A 288 0.29 53.83 -7.11
C TYR A 288 1.52 53.99 -6.21
N PRO A 289 1.39 54.52 -4.97
CA PRO A 289 0.17 55.05 -4.36
C PRO A 289 -0.45 56.23 -5.15
N PRO A 290 -1.77 56.49 -5.02
CA PRO A 290 -2.43 57.57 -5.75
C PRO A 290 -1.79 58.94 -5.44
N LEU A 291 -1.27 59.60 -6.47
CA LEU A 291 -0.80 60.99 -6.39
C LEU A 291 -1.99 61.97 -6.45
N LYS A 292 -1.73 63.22 -6.07
CA LYS A 292 -2.72 64.32 -6.12
C LYS A 292 -2.72 65.10 -7.44
N SER A 293 -1.73 64.88 -8.30
CA SER A 293 -1.65 65.52 -9.62
C SER A 293 -2.28 64.63 -10.70
N GLU A 294 -2.97 65.28 -11.63
CA GLU A 294 -3.56 64.67 -12.83
C GLU A 294 -2.52 64.58 -13.95
N ASP A 295 -1.34 64.03 -13.65
CA ASP A 295 -0.34 63.69 -14.67
C ASP A 295 -0.84 62.45 -15.41
N ALA A 296 -1.71 62.69 -16.39
CA ALA A 296 -2.32 61.64 -17.19
C ALA A 296 -1.28 61.09 -18.18
N ASP A 297 -0.64 59.97 -17.83
CA ASP A 297 0.17 59.20 -18.79
C ASP A 297 -0.64 58.95 -20.06
N GLU A 298 -0.01 59.19 -21.22
CA GLU A 298 -0.65 59.10 -22.52
C GLU A 298 -1.13 57.68 -22.82
N ILE A 299 -2.30 57.56 -23.48
CA ILE A 299 -2.84 56.28 -23.96
C ILE A 299 -1.87 55.71 -24.99
N ARG A 300 -1.29 54.54 -24.70
CA ARG A 300 -0.24 53.94 -25.52
C ARG A 300 -0.73 52.62 -26.13
N GLU A 301 -0.60 52.50 -27.44
CA GLU A 301 -0.73 51.22 -28.14
C GLU A 301 0.64 50.55 -28.25
N ILE A 302 0.73 49.27 -27.88
CA ILE A 302 1.96 48.47 -27.96
C ILE A 302 1.73 47.18 -28.75
N PRO A 303 2.73 46.68 -29.49
CA PRO A 303 2.62 45.39 -30.18
C PRO A 303 2.46 44.24 -29.17
N ALA A 304 1.64 43.26 -29.53
CA ALA A 304 1.39 42.09 -28.71
C ALA A 304 1.20 40.87 -29.62
N ASP A 305 2.05 39.87 -29.47
CA ASP A 305 1.94 38.58 -30.16
C ASP A 305 1.37 37.49 -29.23
N VAL A 306 1.62 37.61 -27.92
CA VAL A 306 1.15 36.66 -26.90
C VAL A 306 0.66 37.41 -25.65
N ILE A 307 -0.50 37.01 -25.12
CA ILE A 307 -1.05 37.54 -23.85
C ILE A 307 -1.10 36.41 -22.81
N ILE A 308 -0.35 36.58 -21.72
CA ILE A 308 -0.30 35.67 -20.58
C ILE A 308 -1.10 36.25 -19.43
N MET A 309 -2.24 35.64 -19.13
CA MET A 309 -3.11 36.02 -18.03
C MET A 309 -2.59 35.40 -16.73
N ALA A 310 -2.11 36.25 -15.83
CA ALA A 310 -1.67 35.92 -14.47
C ALA A 310 -2.56 36.62 -13.42
N ASN A 311 -3.85 36.77 -13.74
CA ASN A 311 -4.88 37.49 -12.98
C ASN A 311 -5.49 36.65 -11.83
N GLY A 312 -5.26 35.33 -11.80
CA GLY A 312 -5.53 34.47 -10.64
C GLY A 312 -6.69 33.49 -10.83
N PHE A 313 -7.36 33.13 -9.73
CA PHE A 313 -8.41 32.11 -9.69
C PHE A 313 -9.72 32.69 -9.16
N GLU A 314 -10.85 32.06 -9.43
CA GLU A 314 -12.08 32.36 -8.71
C GLU A 314 -12.04 31.74 -7.31
N THR A 315 -12.04 32.59 -6.29
CA THR A 315 -11.76 32.21 -4.88
C THR A 315 -12.96 32.34 -3.95
N ASN A 316 -14.04 32.96 -4.40
CA ASN A 316 -15.23 33.22 -3.58
C ASN A 316 -16.36 32.21 -3.83
N GLN A 317 -16.31 31.47 -4.95
CA GLN A 317 -17.21 30.34 -5.24
C GLN A 317 -16.55 29.05 -4.75
N TRP A 318 -16.97 28.60 -3.57
CA TRP A 318 -16.44 27.37 -2.97
C TRP A 318 -17.09 26.14 -3.58
N LEU A 319 -16.30 25.09 -3.80
CA LEU A 319 -16.71 23.80 -4.38
C LEU A 319 -17.22 23.81 -5.84
N HIS A 320 -17.49 24.97 -6.44
CA HIS A 320 -17.90 25.11 -7.84
C HIS A 320 -17.00 24.29 -8.79
N PRO A 321 -17.57 23.53 -9.76
CA PRO A 321 -18.99 23.48 -10.16
C PRO A 321 -19.84 22.42 -9.43
N LEU A 322 -19.34 21.81 -8.34
CA LEU A 322 -20.00 20.72 -7.63
C LEU A 322 -21.28 21.19 -6.92
N LYS A 323 -22.45 20.76 -7.39
CA LYS A 323 -23.71 21.00 -6.70
C LYS A 323 -23.88 20.02 -5.54
N VAL A 324 -24.11 20.52 -4.32
CA VAL A 324 -24.27 19.68 -3.12
C VAL A 324 -25.64 19.89 -2.51
N ILE A 325 -26.46 18.83 -2.49
CA ILE A 325 -27.85 18.82 -2.02
C ILE A 325 -27.95 17.96 -0.77
N GLY A 326 -28.17 18.59 0.38
CA GLY A 326 -28.28 17.95 1.68
C GLY A 326 -29.71 17.57 2.06
N ARG A 327 -29.94 17.47 3.37
CA ARG A 327 -31.24 17.16 3.97
C ARG A 327 -32.34 18.06 3.44
N LYS A 328 -33.53 17.48 3.25
CA LYS A 328 -34.74 18.17 2.75
C LYS A 328 -34.55 18.89 1.40
N GLY A 329 -33.56 18.49 0.60
CA GLY A 329 -33.28 19.09 -0.71
C GLY A 329 -32.56 20.44 -0.66
N LYS A 330 -32.02 20.86 0.51
CA LYS A 330 -31.27 22.13 0.63
C LYS A 330 -29.98 22.08 -0.19
N ASN A 331 -29.77 23.06 -1.07
CA ASN A 331 -28.52 23.25 -1.79
C ASN A 331 -27.51 24.02 -0.90
N LEU A 332 -26.25 23.60 -0.92
CA LEU A 332 -25.16 24.18 -0.13
C LEU A 332 -24.93 25.66 -0.43
N GLU A 333 -24.95 26.05 -1.70
CA GLU A 333 -24.77 27.44 -2.13
C GLU A 333 -25.92 28.35 -1.64
N GLU A 334 -27.16 27.84 -1.66
CA GLU A 334 -28.34 28.54 -1.15
C GLU A 334 -28.23 28.75 0.36
N VAL A 335 -27.82 27.73 1.13
CA VAL A 335 -27.64 27.86 2.59
C VAL A 335 -26.49 28.82 2.92
N TRP A 336 -25.43 28.87 2.12
CA TRP A 336 -24.38 29.89 2.26
C TRP A 336 -24.90 31.30 1.96
N ALA A 337 -25.68 31.48 0.90
CA ALA A 337 -26.30 32.77 0.56
C ALA A 337 -27.27 33.25 1.65
N GLU A 338 -28.16 32.38 2.14
CA GLU A 338 -29.06 32.65 3.27
C GLU A 338 -28.32 33.11 4.54
N ARG A 339 -27.12 32.60 4.77
CA ARG A 339 -26.29 32.90 5.94
C ARG A 339 -25.25 34.03 5.71
N GLY A 340 -25.30 34.70 4.56
CA GLY A 340 -24.44 35.86 4.24
C GLY A 340 -23.05 35.52 3.69
N GLY A 341 -22.75 34.25 3.43
CA GLY A 341 -21.50 33.82 2.80
C GLY A 341 -21.07 32.40 3.12
N ALA A 342 -20.10 31.91 2.33
CA ALA A 342 -19.54 30.57 2.49
C ALA A 342 -18.86 30.39 3.85
N GLN A 343 -19.20 29.29 4.52
CA GLN A 343 -18.77 28.93 5.88
C GLN A 343 -18.85 27.42 6.10
N ALA A 344 -18.12 26.90 7.09
CA ALA A 344 -18.27 25.53 7.57
C ALA A 344 -17.69 25.41 8.99
N TYR A 345 -18.21 24.48 9.79
CA TYR A 345 -17.68 24.18 11.11
C TYR A 345 -16.23 23.68 11.00
N GLN A 346 -15.32 24.45 11.60
CA GLN A 346 -13.86 24.31 11.45
C GLN A 346 -13.35 24.30 10.00
N GLY A 347 -14.17 24.72 9.02
CA GLY A 347 -13.85 24.59 7.60
C GLY A 347 -13.93 23.15 7.06
N ILE A 348 -14.53 22.22 7.82
CA ILE A 348 -14.49 20.78 7.55
C ILE A 348 -15.90 20.16 7.35
N ALA A 349 -16.94 20.62 8.05
CA ALA A 349 -18.27 20.02 7.96
C ALA A 349 -19.37 21.06 8.14
N MET A 350 -20.62 20.73 7.77
CA MET A 350 -21.75 21.67 7.80
C MET A 350 -23.04 20.99 8.26
N ASP A 351 -23.91 21.70 8.98
CA ASP A 351 -25.24 21.19 9.34
C ASP A 351 -26.11 21.03 8.09
N SER A 352 -27.12 20.15 8.15
CA SER A 352 -27.93 19.77 6.97
C SER A 352 -27.18 18.95 5.91
N PHE A 353 -25.86 18.71 6.05
CA PHE A 353 -25.03 17.90 5.14
C PHE A 353 -24.33 16.74 5.89
N PRO A 354 -25.08 15.71 6.34
CA PRO A 354 -24.53 14.58 7.10
C PRO A 354 -23.49 13.78 6.30
N ASN A 355 -22.47 13.24 6.97
CA ASN A 355 -21.38 12.46 6.37
C ASN A 355 -20.59 13.15 5.23
N PHE A 356 -20.78 14.45 5.01
CA PHE A 356 -20.03 15.27 4.06
C PHE A 356 -18.90 16.02 4.78
N PHE A 357 -17.68 15.84 4.30
CA PHE A 357 -16.48 16.49 4.83
C PHE A 357 -15.77 17.27 3.73
N ILE A 358 -15.20 18.43 4.06
CA ILE A 358 -14.47 19.32 3.15
C ILE A 358 -13.01 19.37 3.60
N LEU A 359 -12.09 19.13 2.67
CA LEU A 359 -10.66 19.34 2.87
C LEU A 359 -10.28 20.67 2.21
N PHE A 360 -9.57 21.52 2.96
CA PHE A 360 -9.27 22.90 2.56
C PHE A 360 -10.54 23.68 2.18
N GLY A 361 -11.55 23.68 3.06
CA GLY A 361 -12.81 24.42 2.89
C GLY A 361 -12.75 25.88 3.34
N PRO A 362 -13.91 26.54 3.44
CA PRO A 362 -14.02 27.93 3.90
C PRO A 362 -13.31 28.18 5.23
N ASN A 363 -12.68 29.35 5.34
CA ASN A 363 -11.91 29.81 6.49
C ASN A 363 -10.77 28.87 6.94
N THR A 364 -10.18 28.08 6.04
CA THR A 364 -9.00 27.26 6.36
C THR A 364 -7.67 27.81 5.81
N ALA A 365 -7.68 28.83 4.94
CA ALA A 365 -6.47 29.33 4.30
C ALA A 365 -5.61 30.18 5.26
N THR A 366 -4.31 29.87 5.32
CA THR A 366 -3.35 30.51 6.24
C THR A 366 -2.46 31.52 5.51
N GLY A 367 -2.26 32.70 6.10
CA GLY A 367 -1.34 33.72 5.58
C GLY A 367 0.14 33.50 5.95
N HIS A 368 0.40 32.71 7.00
CA HIS A 368 1.72 32.58 7.62
C HIS A 368 2.33 31.17 7.53
N ASN A 369 1.52 30.10 7.49
CA ASN A 369 1.98 28.70 7.59
C ASN A 369 1.49 27.86 6.39
N SER A 370 1.85 26.58 6.35
CA SER A 370 1.53 25.65 5.25
C SER A 370 0.09 25.14 5.30
N VAL A 371 -0.63 25.34 4.19
CA VAL A 371 -1.96 24.75 3.94
C VAL A 371 -1.96 23.22 3.98
N ILE A 372 -0.83 22.58 3.66
CA ILE A 372 -0.69 21.11 3.72
C ILE A 372 -0.84 20.63 5.16
N PHE A 373 -0.31 21.36 6.14
CA PHE A 373 -0.47 21.01 7.56
C PHE A 373 -1.92 21.17 8.03
N ALA A 374 -2.63 22.22 7.58
CA ALA A 374 -4.06 22.36 7.83
C ALA A 374 -4.85 21.18 7.23
N THR A 375 -4.51 20.77 6.00
CA THR A 375 -5.16 19.64 5.31
C THR A 375 -4.88 18.31 6.00
N GLU A 376 -3.62 18.04 6.41
CA GLU A 376 -3.25 16.88 7.23
C GLU A 376 -4.08 16.81 8.52
N ASN A 377 -4.33 17.96 9.16
CA ASN A 377 -5.16 18.05 10.36
C ASN A 377 -6.65 17.80 10.10
N ALA A 378 -7.19 18.36 9.00
CA ALA A 378 -8.58 18.13 8.58
C ALA A 378 -8.86 16.67 8.22
N VAL A 379 -7.92 15.99 7.54
CA VAL A 379 -7.98 14.54 7.29
C VAL A 379 -7.98 13.75 8.60
N ASN A 380 -7.05 14.05 9.51
CA ASN A 380 -6.96 13.39 10.81
C ASN A 380 -8.19 13.62 11.72
N TYR A 381 -8.89 14.76 11.55
CA TYR A 381 -10.16 15.03 12.21
C TYR A 381 -11.28 14.18 11.60
N SER A 382 -11.47 14.28 10.28
CA SER A 382 -12.53 13.58 9.53
C SER A 382 -12.48 12.06 9.72
N LEU A 383 -11.28 11.46 9.70
CA LEU A 383 -11.08 10.01 9.92
C LEU A 383 -11.65 9.48 11.25
N LYS A 384 -11.81 10.34 12.28
CA LYS A 384 -12.42 9.95 13.57
C LYS A 384 -13.93 9.73 13.48
N PHE A 385 -14.59 10.40 12.54
CA PHE A 385 -16.02 10.27 12.26
C PHE A 385 -16.28 9.20 11.20
N ILE A 386 -15.42 9.14 10.17
CA ILE A 386 -15.50 8.15 9.08
C ILE A 386 -15.29 6.72 9.61
N LYS A 387 -14.33 6.50 10.51
CA LYS A 387 -14.01 5.14 10.99
C LYS A 387 -15.19 4.44 11.71
N PRO A 388 -15.96 5.07 12.62
CA PRO A 388 -17.18 4.47 13.16
C PRO A 388 -18.28 4.19 12.11
N ILE A 389 -18.39 5.01 11.06
CA ILE A 389 -19.35 4.78 9.96
C ILE A 389 -18.98 3.51 9.20
N LEU A 390 -17.74 3.41 8.72
CA LEU A 390 -17.25 2.23 7.98
C LEU A 390 -17.28 0.94 8.82
N ASN A 391 -17.13 1.03 10.15
CA ASN A 391 -17.27 -0.11 11.06
C ASN A 391 -18.74 -0.53 11.33
N GLY A 392 -19.72 0.19 10.78
CA GLY A 392 -21.15 -0.03 10.99
C GLY A 392 -21.63 0.29 12.40
N GLN A 393 -20.96 1.18 13.13
CA GLN A 393 -21.31 1.60 14.50
C GLN A 393 -22.22 2.82 14.51
N VAL A 394 -22.02 3.73 13.56
CA VAL A 394 -22.82 4.94 13.33
C VAL A 394 -23.27 4.90 11.87
N SER A 395 -24.48 5.34 11.55
CA SER A 395 -24.90 5.50 10.16
C SER A 395 -24.56 6.89 9.65
N SER A 396 -25.02 7.93 10.37
CA SER A 396 -24.71 9.32 10.06
C SER A 396 -24.12 10.11 11.23
N TYR A 397 -23.16 10.98 10.91
CA TYR A 397 -22.62 12.05 11.75
C TYR A 397 -22.96 13.41 11.11
N GLU A 398 -23.41 14.34 11.94
CA GLU A 398 -23.79 15.69 11.51
C GLU A 398 -23.43 16.71 12.59
N VAL A 399 -22.98 17.90 12.20
CA VAL A 399 -22.73 19.00 13.14
C VAL A 399 -24.03 19.75 13.45
N LYS A 400 -24.18 20.27 14.67
CA LYS A 400 -25.34 21.08 15.06
C LYS A 400 -25.22 22.50 14.49
N GLU A 401 -26.32 23.02 13.96
CA GLU A 401 -26.42 24.39 13.42
C GLU A 401 -25.91 25.45 14.41
N ASP A 402 -26.31 25.37 15.69
CA ASP A 402 -25.85 26.32 16.72
C ASP A 402 -24.32 26.36 16.85
N ALA A 403 -23.66 25.19 16.79
CA ALA A 403 -22.22 25.06 16.95
C ALA A 403 -21.45 25.49 15.70
N GLU A 404 -22.05 25.37 14.51
CA GLU A 404 -21.53 25.97 13.29
C GLU A 404 -21.64 27.50 13.34
N ARG A 405 -22.81 28.04 13.67
CA ARG A 405 -23.06 29.48 13.71
C ARG A 405 -22.21 30.18 14.76
N GLU A 406 -22.07 29.63 15.96
CA GLU A 406 -21.16 30.14 17.00
C GLU A 406 -19.71 30.18 16.49
N TRP A 407 -19.26 29.10 15.84
CA TRP A 407 -17.92 29.00 15.27
C TRP A 407 -17.68 30.03 14.16
N THR A 408 -18.59 30.16 13.19
CA THR A 408 -18.46 31.13 12.11
C THR A 408 -18.44 32.56 12.66
N GLN A 409 -19.32 32.88 13.61
CA GLN A 409 -19.34 34.20 14.25
C GLN A 409 -17.99 34.50 14.93
N GLN A 410 -17.45 33.55 15.71
CA GLN A 410 -16.12 33.69 16.34
C GLN A 410 -15.01 33.94 15.30
N VAL A 411 -15.03 33.21 14.19
CA VAL A 411 -14.07 33.36 13.08
C VAL A 411 -14.19 34.75 12.43
N GLN A 412 -15.39 35.19 12.06
CA GLN A 412 -15.60 36.49 11.42
C GLN A 412 -15.25 37.65 12.35
N ASP A 413 -15.58 37.57 13.65
CA ASP A 413 -15.22 38.57 14.65
C ASP A 413 -13.70 38.69 14.86
N ALA A 414 -12.97 37.58 14.77
CA ALA A 414 -11.51 37.59 14.80
C ALA A 414 -10.92 38.15 13.49
N LEU A 415 -11.49 37.81 12.33
CA LEU A 415 -11.07 38.33 11.02
C LEU A 415 -11.22 39.85 10.91
N ARG A 416 -12.33 40.43 11.38
CA ARG A 416 -12.56 41.90 11.42
C ARG A 416 -11.49 42.66 12.24
N LYS A 417 -10.92 42.02 13.27
CA LYS A 417 -9.86 42.61 14.11
C LYS A 417 -8.45 42.44 13.52
N SER A 418 -8.28 41.46 12.63
CA SER A 418 -6.99 41.11 12.01
C SER A 418 -6.56 42.08 10.90
N VAL A 419 -5.33 41.93 10.40
CA VAL A 419 -4.83 42.69 9.24
C VAL A 419 -5.60 42.41 7.96
N PHE A 420 -6.27 41.25 7.84
CA PHE A 420 -7.02 40.88 6.64
C PHE A 420 -8.20 41.82 6.34
N HIS A 421 -8.70 42.57 7.32
CA HIS A 421 -9.85 43.48 7.18
C HIS A 421 -9.48 44.94 7.54
N ARG A 422 -8.22 45.24 7.89
CA ARG A 422 -7.81 46.56 8.39
C ARG A 422 -7.02 47.36 7.35
N GLY A 423 -7.43 48.61 7.13
CA GLY A 423 -6.79 49.54 6.20
C GLY A 423 -7.48 49.61 4.84
N THR A 424 -6.85 50.28 3.87
CA THR A 424 -7.33 50.51 2.49
C THR A 424 -7.23 49.28 1.58
N CYS A 425 -7.12 48.09 2.16
CA CYS A 425 -6.69 46.89 1.45
C CYS A 425 -7.85 46.11 0.82
N SER A 426 -8.01 46.19 -0.49
CA SER A 426 -8.86 45.26 -1.26
C SER A 426 -8.08 43.98 -1.58
N SER A 427 -8.55 42.83 -1.07
CA SER A 427 -7.95 41.50 -1.24
C SER A 427 -8.97 40.48 -1.74
N TRP A 428 -8.51 39.47 -2.48
CA TRP A 428 -9.34 38.38 -3.01
C TRP A 428 -9.94 37.45 -1.94
N TYR A 429 -9.49 37.58 -0.68
CA TYR A 429 -10.07 36.88 0.47
C TYR A 429 -11.48 37.32 0.85
N ILE A 430 -11.90 38.51 0.38
CA ILE A 430 -13.10 39.20 0.83
C ILE A 430 -14.08 39.31 -0.35
N SER A 431 -15.36 39.00 -0.12
CA SER A 431 -16.46 39.31 -1.04
C SER A 431 -16.68 40.81 -1.15
N ALA A 432 -17.45 41.25 -2.16
CA ALA A 432 -17.91 42.62 -2.28
C ALA A 432 -18.67 43.10 -1.01
N ASP A 433 -19.35 42.18 -0.34
CA ASP A 433 -20.15 42.41 0.87
C ASP A 433 -19.32 42.48 2.17
N GLY A 434 -17.99 42.41 2.07
CA GLY A 434 -17.08 42.40 3.23
C GLY A 434 -16.91 41.04 3.91
N TRP A 435 -17.63 40.00 3.48
CA TRP A 435 -17.49 38.65 4.02
C TRP A 435 -16.16 38.01 3.63
N ASN A 436 -15.40 37.49 4.62
CA ASN A 436 -14.16 36.77 4.35
C ASN A 436 -14.38 35.26 4.52
N SER A 437 -14.61 34.56 3.40
CA SER A 437 -14.79 33.10 3.36
C SER A 437 -13.47 32.34 3.28
N SER A 438 -12.33 33.02 3.12
CA SER A 438 -11.05 32.39 2.79
C SER A 438 -10.17 32.13 4.00
N THR A 439 -9.84 33.16 4.78
CA THR A 439 -8.71 33.08 5.71
C THR A 439 -9.10 32.54 7.08
N TYR A 440 -8.13 31.86 7.70
CA TYR A 440 -8.20 31.41 9.08
C TYR A 440 -7.53 32.43 10.01
N PRO A 441 -8.24 32.98 11.02
CA PRO A 441 -7.73 34.06 11.87
C PRO A 441 -6.85 33.62 13.04
N PHE A 442 -6.55 32.33 13.21
CA PHE A 442 -5.82 31.80 14.37
C PHE A 442 -4.52 31.05 13.99
N THR A 443 -3.73 30.69 15.00
CA THR A 443 -2.50 29.90 14.86
C THR A 443 -2.76 28.49 14.34
N GLN A 444 -1.78 27.86 13.70
CA GLN A 444 -1.92 26.44 13.31
C GLN A 444 -1.83 25.50 14.51
N ILE A 445 -1.24 25.94 15.63
CA ILE A 445 -1.32 25.22 16.90
C ILE A 445 -2.77 25.14 17.40
N HIS A 446 -3.54 26.24 17.34
CA HIS A 446 -4.96 26.25 17.71
C HIS A 446 -5.79 25.32 16.82
N TYR A 447 -5.58 25.38 15.49
CA TYR A 447 -6.26 24.50 14.54
C TYR A 447 -5.91 23.02 14.77
N TRP A 448 -4.63 22.71 15.02
CA TRP A 448 -4.17 21.37 15.34
C TRP A 448 -4.82 20.83 16.62
N LEU A 449 -4.89 21.62 17.70
CA LEU A 449 -5.55 21.20 18.96
C LEU A 449 -7.03 20.86 18.74
N ARG A 450 -7.77 21.72 18.02
CA ARG A 450 -9.19 21.50 17.68
C ARG A 450 -9.39 20.26 16.81
N CYS A 451 -8.51 20.03 15.83
CA CYS A 451 -8.51 18.82 15.02
C CYS A 451 -8.06 17.57 15.81
N LYS A 452 -7.20 17.71 16.82
CA LYS A 452 -6.71 16.62 17.67
C LYS A 452 -7.76 16.16 18.68
N PHE A 453 -8.57 17.06 19.23
CA PHE A 453 -9.58 16.79 20.25
C PHE A 453 -10.98 17.27 19.81
N PRO A 454 -11.78 16.41 19.15
CA PRO A 454 -13.13 16.78 18.74
C PRO A 454 -14.05 17.02 19.93
N VAL A 455 -14.75 18.17 19.91
CA VAL A 455 -15.77 18.51 20.90
C VAL A 455 -17.07 17.76 20.56
N TRP A 456 -17.20 16.53 21.07
CA TRP A 456 -18.30 15.61 20.72
C TRP A 456 -19.71 16.15 20.98
N ARG A 457 -19.89 17.12 21.90
CA ARG A 457 -21.19 17.75 22.19
C ARG A 457 -21.75 18.57 21.00
N HIS A 458 -20.90 19.00 20.07
CA HIS A 458 -21.29 19.74 18.86
C HIS A 458 -21.79 18.82 17.73
N TRP A 459 -21.68 17.51 17.90
CA TRP A 459 -22.04 16.52 16.89
C TRP A 459 -23.26 15.70 17.31
N THR A 460 -24.12 15.43 16.33
CA THR A 460 -25.22 14.47 16.40
C THR A 460 -24.77 13.18 15.70
N ALA A 461 -25.16 12.03 16.24
CA ALA A 461 -24.71 10.72 15.76
C ALA A 461 -25.84 9.68 15.78
N ASN A 462 -26.24 9.20 14.61
CA ASN A 462 -27.25 8.15 14.48
C ASN A 462 -26.61 6.78 14.73
N LEU A 463 -26.91 6.19 15.89
CA LEU A 463 -26.31 4.93 16.33
C LEU A 463 -27.07 3.71 15.78
N THR A 464 -26.36 2.88 15.00
CA THR A 464 -26.83 1.58 14.55
C THR A 464 -27.07 0.64 15.75
N ARG A 465 -27.77 -0.48 15.54
CA ARG A 465 -27.97 -1.52 16.57
C ARG A 465 -26.63 -1.98 17.19
N LYS A 466 -25.60 -2.18 16.35
CA LYS A 466 -24.23 -2.53 16.75
C LYS A 466 -23.58 -1.43 17.60
N GLY A 467 -23.71 -0.17 17.19
CA GLY A 467 -23.19 0.99 17.93
C GLY A 467 -23.84 1.18 19.31
N ARG A 468 -25.17 0.99 19.41
CA ARG A 468 -25.89 1.09 20.70
C ARG A 468 -25.38 0.06 21.70
N VAL A 469 -25.26 -1.21 21.29
CA VAL A 469 -24.71 -2.29 22.15
C VAL A 469 -23.29 -1.96 22.59
N LEU A 470 -22.41 -1.55 21.66
CA LEU A 470 -21.02 -1.20 22.00
C LEU A 470 -20.93 0.00 22.95
N ARG A 471 -21.83 0.98 22.82
CA ARG A 471 -21.91 2.16 23.70
C ARG A 471 -22.38 1.80 25.11
N VAL A 472 -23.35 0.90 25.24
CA VAL A 472 -23.78 0.37 26.55
C VAL A 472 -22.64 -0.41 27.20
N LEU A 473 -21.99 -1.33 26.47
CA LEU A 473 -20.85 -2.10 26.97
C LEU A 473 -19.72 -1.19 27.47
N ARG A 474 -19.34 -0.16 26.71
CA ARG A 474 -18.34 0.83 27.13
C ARG A 474 -18.76 1.60 28.38
N LYS A 475 -20.02 2.03 28.49
CA LYS A 475 -20.52 2.71 29.70
C LYS A 475 -20.49 1.80 30.93
N VAL A 476 -20.85 0.53 30.78
CA VAL A 476 -20.76 -0.47 31.86
C VAL A 476 -19.30 -0.67 32.27
N LEU A 477 -18.38 -0.86 31.31
CA LEU A 477 -16.96 -1.03 31.60
C LEU A 477 -16.34 0.21 32.29
N GLN A 478 -16.68 1.42 31.81
CA GLN A 478 -16.25 2.67 32.45
C GLN A 478 -16.85 2.82 33.86
N GLY A 479 -18.12 2.45 34.05
CA GLY A 479 -18.76 2.42 35.37
C GLY A 479 -18.06 1.45 36.33
N LEU A 480 -17.68 0.26 35.85
CA LEU A 480 -16.92 -0.73 36.64
C LEU A 480 -15.51 -0.23 37.00
N VAL A 481 -14.81 0.42 36.08
CA VAL A 481 -13.48 1.03 36.35
C VAL A 481 -13.59 2.17 37.36
N ILE A 482 -14.62 3.01 37.27
CA ILE A 482 -14.88 4.08 38.25
C ILE A 482 -15.25 3.49 39.61
N LEU A 483 -16.10 2.45 39.67
CA LEU A 483 -16.41 1.71 40.89
C LEU A 483 -15.17 1.08 41.52
N TRP A 484 -14.28 0.51 40.72
CA TRP A 484 -13.02 -0.08 41.18
C TRP A 484 -12.04 0.98 41.71
N LEU A 485 -11.94 2.15 41.05
CA LEU A 485 -11.17 3.30 41.55
C LEU A 485 -11.74 3.85 42.86
N ILE A 486 -13.06 4.01 42.97
CA ILE A 486 -13.72 4.45 44.21
C ILE A 486 -13.51 3.43 45.33
N ALA A 487 -13.63 2.13 45.04
CA ALA A 487 -13.36 1.07 46.02
C ALA A 487 -11.88 1.05 46.45
N GLY A 488 -10.94 1.31 45.54
CA GLY A 488 -9.52 1.45 45.86
C GLY A 488 -9.22 2.66 46.75
N VAL A 489 -9.85 3.80 46.50
CA VAL A 489 -9.74 5.01 47.36
C VAL A 489 -10.34 4.74 48.75
N MET A 490 -11.55 4.17 48.83
CA MET A 490 -12.19 3.82 50.11
C MET A 490 -11.35 2.80 50.92
N ALA A 491 -10.74 1.82 50.25
CA ALA A 491 -9.82 0.88 50.89
C ALA A 491 -8.57 1.59 51.44
N SER A 492 -8.07 2.64 50.77
CA SER A 492 -6.92 3.43 51.24
C SER A 492 -7.21 4.36 52.41
N GLU A 493 -8.46 4.81 52.59
CA GLU A 493 -8.87 5.56 53.79
C GLU A 493 -9.02 4.63 55.01
N SER A 494 -9.48 3.40 54.80
CA SER A 494 -9.65 2.41 55.88
C SER A 494 -8.35 1.94 56.54
N SER A 495 -7.20 2.12 55.87
CA SER A 495 -5.88 1.70 56.39
C SER A 495 -5.10 2.78 57.16
N GLN A 496 -5.66 3.99 57.34
CA GLN A 496 -5.05 5.04 58.17
C GLN A 496 -5.51 5.04 59.63
N PHE A 497 -6.49 4.21 60.00
CA PHE A 497 -7.15 4.22 61.33
C PHE A 497 -6.79 3.03 62.23
N GLU A 498 -5.55 2.55 62.21
CA GLU A 498 -5.05 1.59 63.22
C GLU A 498 -3.58 1.88 63.59
N ILE A 499 -3.39 2.69 64.64
CA ILE A 499 -2.08 2.93 65.29
C ILE A 499 -2.21 2.59 66.77
N SER A 500 -1.49 1.57 67.24
CA SER A 500 -1.20 1.32 68.66
C SER A 500 0.05 0.43 68.83
N PRO A 501 0.76 0.48 69.97
CA PRO A 501 2.19 0.16 70.03
C PRO A 501 2.52 -1.32 70.40
N PRO A 502 3.81 -1.74 70.31
CA PRO A 502 4.21 -3.15 70.32
C PRO A 502 4.73 -3.73 71.66
N GLN A 503 5.02 -5.04 71.63
CA GLN A 503 5.63 -5.93 72.66
C GLN A 503 4.62 -6.52 73.69
N THR A 504 4.72 -7.77 74.17
CA THR A 504 5.86 -8.72 74.23
C THR A 504 5.44 -10.21 74.26
N GLU A 505 6.30 -11.10 73.76
CA GLU A 505 6.59 -12.51 74.15
C GLU A 505 5.52 -13.60 74.50
N SER A 506 5.58 -14.67 73.67
CA SER A 506 5.69 -16.11 74.06
C SER A 506 4.46 -16.94 74.51
N GLY A 507 4.48 -18.26 74.15
CA GLY A 507 3.74 -19.30 74.90
C GLY A 507 2.86 -20.31 74.13
N ASN A 508 3.47 -21.36 73.57
CA ASN A 508 2.97 -22.74 73.30
C ASN A 508 1.46 -23.12 73.14
N GLN A 509 1.22 -23.97 72.12
CA GLN A 509 0.63 -25.33 72.19
C GLN A 509 0.03 -25.80 73.55
N SER A 510 -1.07 -26.58 73.64
CA SER A 510 -1.96 -27.22 72.65
C SER A 510 -3.14 -27.97 73.34
N ILE A 511 -4.06 -28.58 72.54
CA ILE A 511 -5.01 -29.68 72.91
C ILE A 511 -6.25 -29.32 73.77
N GLY A 512 -7.43 -29.87 73.40
CA GLY A 512 -8.30 -30.48 74.43
C GLY A 512 -9.83 -30.27 74.41
N ALA A 513 -10.53 -30.83 73.41
CA ALA A 513 -11.82 -31.55 73.51
C ALA A 513 -13.09 -31.00 74.26
N SER A 514 -14.24 -31.23 73.60
CA SER A 514 -15.57 -31.61 74.14
C SER A 514 -16.27 -30.77 75.23
N ASP A 515 -17.53 -30.39 74.99
CA ASP A 515 -18.65 -31.25 75.44
C ASP A 515 -19.97 -31.00 74.67
N SER A 516 -20.97 -31.85 74.88
CA SER A 516 -22.27 -31.84 74.22
C SER A 516 -23.41 -31.92 75.24
N ASN A 517 -24.51 -31.17 75.06
CA ASN A 517 -25.79 -31.57 75.66
C ASN A 517 -27.05 -31.00 74.98
N LYS A 518 -28.16 -31.73 75.15
CA LYS A 518 -29.43 -31.59 74.41
C LYS A 518 -30.41 -30.63 75.09
N ARG A 519 -31.26 -29.94 74.30
CA ARG A 519 -32.70 -29.77 74.60
C ARG A 519 -33.57 -29.81 73.33
N LYS A 520 -34.69 -30.55 73.42
CA LYS A 520 -35.91 -30.47 72.59
C LYS A 520 -36.84 -29.39 73.19
N ALA A 521 -37.88 -28.87 72.55
CA ALA A 521 -38.27 -28.71 71.14
C ALA A 521 -39.56 -27.88 71.12
N GLU A 522 -39.78 -27.01 70.13
CA GLU A 522 -41.13 -26.58 69.71
C GLU A 522 -41.09 -26.01 68.28
N GLN A 523 -42.23 -26.01 67.59
CA GLN A 523 -42.31 -25.88 66.12
C GLN A 523 -42.67 -24.44 65.66
N GLY A 524 -42.03 -23.98 64.58
CA GLY A 524 -42.45 -22.77 63.86
C GLY A 524 -41.49 -22.34 62.74
N ASN A 525 -41.91 -22.49 61.48
CA ASN A 525 -41.38 -21.90 60.24
C ASN A 525 -39.91 -21.40 60.18
N GLY A 526 -39.05 -22.07 59.39
CA GLY A 526 -37.65 -21.65 59.19
C GLY A 526 -36.98 -22.05 57.87
N THR A 527 -37.71 -22.55 56.86
CA THR A 527 -37.14 -23.16 55.64
C THR A 527 -36.37 -22.20 54.73
N GLN A 528 -36.49 -20.88 54.91
CA GLN A 528 -35.72 -19.87 54.16
C GLN A 528 -34.33 -19.56 54.73
N ALA A 529 -34.06 -19.81 56.02
CA ALA A 529 -32.81 -19.41 56.65
C ALA A 529 -31.62 -20.33 56.25
N ARG A 530 -31.88 -21.62 56.09
CA ARG A 530 -30.85 -22.63 55.78
C ARG A 530 -30.33 -22.50 54.34
N THR A 531 -31.20 -22.17 53.39
CA THR A 531 -30.85 -21.98 51.97
C THR A 531 -30.02 -20.71 51.73
N LYS A 532 -30.29 -19.63 52.47
CA LYS A 532 -29.45 -18.41 52.44
C LYS A 532 -28.04 -18.68 52.97
N ARG A 533 -27.91 -19.38 54.10
CA ARG A 533 -26.59 -19.66 54.71
C ARG A 533 -25.69 -20.51 53.80
N ASN A 534 -26.23 -21.51 53.12
CA ASN A 534 -25.46 -22.31 52.16
C ASN A 534 -25.04 -21.52 50.90
N ARG A 535 -25.87 -20.58 50.41
CA ARG A 535 -25.46 -19.67 49.31
C ARG A 535 -24.30 -18.76 49.71
N TYR A 536 -24.32 -18.20 50.91
CA TYR A 536 -23.20 -17.35 51.38
C TYR A 536 -21.89 -18.12 51.51
N ILE A 537 -21.93 -19.40 51.92
CA ILE A 537 -20.73 -20.25 52.01
C ILE A 537 -20.18 -20.60 50.61
N SER A 538 -21.06 -20.93 49.65
CA SER A 538 -20.64 -21.17 48.25
C SER A 538 -20.03 -19.92 47.62
N ILE A 539 -20.66 -18.75 47.79
CA ILE A 539 -20.13 -17.47 47.28
C ILE A 539 -18.80 -17.12 47.96
N ALA A 540 -18.62 -17.40 49.26
CA ALA A 540 -17.36 -17.16 49.96
C ALA A 540 -16.22 -18.09 49.47
N CYS A 541 -16.53 -19.34 49.10
CA CYS A 541 -15.57 -20.25 48.46
C CYS A 541 -15.21 -19.80 47.04
N GLU A 542 -16.18 -19.37 46.24
CA GLU A 542 -15.92 -18.79 44.91
C GLU A 542 -15.08 -17.51 45.01
N PHE A 543 -15.39 -16.62 45.97
CA PHE A 543 -14.58 -15.42 46.21
C PHE A 543 -13.15 -15.76 46.61
N ARG A 544 -12.93 -16.73 47.51
CA ARG A 544 -11.59 -17.16 47.90
C ARG A 544 -10.82 -17.75 46.71
N SER A 545 -11.44 -18.59 45.91
CA SER A 545 -10.85 -19.11 44.67
C SER A 545 -10.51 -18.01 43.65
N MET A 546 -11.30 -16.93 43.62
CA MET A 546 -11.07 -15.79 42.74
C MET A 546 -9.94 -14.91 43.27
N THR A 547 -9.84 -14.73 44.60
CA THR A 547 -8.69 -14.07 45.24
C THR A 547 -7.39 -14.83 44.98
N ASP A 548 -7.39 -16.17 45.07
CA ASP A 548 -6.22 -17.01 44.78
C ASP A 548 -5.82 -16.96 43.28
N GLN A 549 -6.77 -16.76 42.38
CA GLN A 549 -6.49 -16.48 40.96
C GLN A 549 -5.96 -15.05 40.72
N ILE A 550 -6.42 -14.07 41.50
CA ILE A 550 -5.94 -12.69 41.42
C ILE A 550 -4.52 -12.59 41.97
N THR A 551 -4.18 -13.24 43.10
CA THR A 551 -2.81 -13.26 43.62
C THR A 551 -1.84 -13.94 42.67
N THR A 552 -2.21 -15.09 42.08
CA THR A 552 -1.36 -15.74 41.06
C THR A 552 -1.22 -14.91 39.77
N LEU A 553 -2.25 -14.18 39.34
CA LEU A 553 -2.12 -13.19 38.26
C LEU A 553 -1.22 -12.01 38.66
N GLN A 554 -1.27 -11.57 39.91
CA GLN A 554 -0.47 -10.46 40.42
C GLN A 554 1.01 -10.85 40.53
N ASP A 555 1.31 -12.09 40.92
CA ASP A 555 2.66 -12.67 40.87
C ASP A 555 3.17 -12.86 39.44
N GLN A 556 2.30 -13.27 38.50
CA GLN A 556 2.65 -13.30 37.07
C GLN A 556 2.95 -11.91 36.51
N VAL A 557 2.17 -10.88 36.86
CA VAL A 557 2.41 -9.49 36.45
C VAL A 557 3.69 -8.95 37.08
N ASN A 558 3.96 -9.24 38.36
CA ASN A 558 5.20 -8.86 39.05
C ASN A 558 6.41 -9.53 38.39
N SER A 559 6.34 -10.84 38.10
CA SER A 559 7.36 -11.57 37.35
C SER A 559 7.59 -10.96 35.96
N LEU A 560 6.52 -10.59 35.25
CA LEU A 560 6.62 -9.91 33.96
C LEU A 560 7.31 -8.54 34.09
N PHE A 561 7.04 -7.80 35.17
CA PHE A 561 7.62 -6.49 35.44
C PHE A 561 9.10 -6.57 35.80
N THR A 562 9.52 -7.60 36.56
CA THR A 562 10.94 -7.90 36.83
C THR A 562 11.68 -8.22 35.53
N ASN A 563 11.13 -9.11 34.70
CA ASN A 563 11.70 -9.41 33.37
C ASN A 563 11.79 -8.16 32.46
N LEU A 564 10.83 -7.23 32.55
CA LEU A 564 10.84 -5.97 31.81
C LEU A 564 11.90 -4.98 32.32
N ASN A 565 12.23 -5.03 33.62
CA ASN A 565 13.30 -4.25 34.21
C ASN A 565 14.68 -4.84 33.89
N ASP A 566 14.84 -6.16 33.88
CA ASP A 566 16.08 -6.83 33.42
C ASP A 566 16.36 -6.53 31.93
N LEU A 567 15.32 -6.54 31.09
CA LEU A 567 15.40 -6.09 29.69
C LEU A 567 15.71 -4.58 29.55
N ARG A 568 15.44 -3.76 30.57
CA ARG A 568 15.80 -2.33 30.62
C ARG A 568 17.22 -2.11 31.11
N ALA A 569 17.74 -2.97 31.99
CA ALA A 569 19.11 -2.94 32.47
C ALA A 569 20.13 -3.29 31.37
N GLN A 570 19.72 -4.07 30.36
CA GLN A 570 20.54 -4.40 29.18
C GLN A 570 20.61 -3.27 28.13
N ARG A 571 21.04 -2.07 28.55
CA ARG A 571 21.54 -1.03 27.64
C ARG A 571 23.07 -1.00 27.70
N PRO A 572 23.80 -1.19 26.60
CA PRO A 572 25.25 -1.01 26.60
C PRO A 572 25.59 0.48 26.76
N THR A 573 26.35 0.80 27.80
CA THR A 573 27.04 2.07 27.98
C THR A 573 28.19 2.18 26.97
N PHE A 574 28.26 3.30 26.25
CA PHE A 574 29.44 3.64 25.44
C PHE A 574 30.38 4.49 26.28
N ASP A 575 31.42 3.86 26.84
CA ASP A 575 32.56 4.59 27.39
C ASP A 575 33.45 5.11 26.25
N SER A 576 33.95 6.34 26.44
CA SER A 576 35.04 6.89 25.63
C SER A 576 36.38 6.61 26.28
N PRO A 577 37.43 6.38 25.48
CA PRO A 577 38.71 6.97 25.85
C PRO A 577 39.43 7.68 24.69
N GLY A 578 40.00 8.84 25.01
CA GLY A 578 41.41 9.11 24.71
C GLY A 578 41.79 9.54 23.29
N PHE A 579 41.96 10.84 23.11
CA PHE A 579 42.84 11.41 22.07
C PHE A 579 44.30 10.98 22.29
N GLU A 580 45.00 10.46 21.28
CA GLU A 580 46.35 10.95 20.95
C GLU A 580 46.84 10.58 19.53
N ARG A 581 47.64 11.49 18.95
CA ARG A 581 48.58 11.36 17.80
C ARG A 581 48.03 11.18 16.37
N LEU A 582 48.00 12.33 15.68
CA LEU A 582 48.11 12.50 14.24
C LEU A 582 49.36 11.81 13.64
N SER A 583 49.23 11.22 12.45
CA SER A 583 50.16 11.45 11.33
C SER A 583 49.66 10.95 9.95
N ARG A 584 49.68 11.88 9.00
CA ARG A 584 49.75 11.76 7.52
C ARG A 584 49.97 10.35 6.92
N ASN A 585 49.07 9.91 6.03
CA ASN A 585 49.24 10.05 4.57
C ASN A 585 47.97 9.60 3.82
N GLY A 586 47.85 9.98 2.54
CA GLY A 586 46.60 9.88 1.77
C GLY A 586 46.40 8.61 0.94
N SER A 587 45.26 8.59 0.22
CA SER A 587 44.87 7.67 -0.85
C SER A 587 44.83 6.17 -0.55
N GLN A 588 43.63 5.65 -0.22
CA GLN A 588 42.90 4.64 -1.01
C GLN A 588 41.58 4.27 -0.30
N SER A 589 40.48 4.17 -1.05
CA SER A 589 39.18 3.74 -0.50
C SER A 589 39.02 2.24 -0.72
N ALA A 590 39.06 1.47 0.38
CA ALA A 590 38.76 0.04 0.38
C ALA A 590 37.39 -0.19 1.06
N TYR A 591 36.47 -0.85 0.36
CA TYR A 591 35.17 -1.22 0.90
C TYR A 591 35.30 -2.49 1.76
N THR A 592 35.06 -2.35 3.07
CA THR A 592 34.92 -3.49 4.00
C THR A 592 33.53 -4.10 3.86
N PRO A 593 33.36 -5.43 3.79
CA PRO A 593 32.03 -6.04 3.74
C PRO A 593 31.30 -5.86 5.08
N MET A 594 30.15 -5.18 5.08
CA MET A 594 29.30 -5.10 6.27
C MET A 594 28.72 -6.47 6.61
N GLN A 595 28.91 -6.91 7.86
CA GLN A 595 28.20 -8.06 8.42
C GLN A 595 26.68 -7.82 8.39
N ALA A 596 25.93 -8.86 8.01
CA ALA A 596 24.48 -8.79 7.92
C ALA A 596 23.84 -8.64 9.32
N GLY A 597 23.31 -7.46 9.61
CA GLY A 597 22.58 -7.19 10.85
C GLY A 597 21.28 -8.00 10.95
N LEU A 598 20.98 -8.50 12.15
CA LEU A 598 19.76 -9.25 12.47
C LEU A 598 18.49 -8.52 12.01
N ALA A 599 17.74 -9.14 11.11
CA ALA A 599 16.52 -8.57 10.56
C ALA A 599 15.39 -8.54 11.61
N LYS A 600 14.87 -7.35 11.92
CA LYS A 600 13.67 -7.20 12.76
C LYS A 600 12.45 -7.83 12.08
N PRO A 601 11.52 -8.44 12.85
CA PRO A 601 10.29 -8.98 12.28
C PRO A 601 9.46 -7.86 11.62
N ARG A 602 9.19 -8.00 10.32
CA ARG A 602 8.32 -7.07 9.57
C ARG A 602 6.86 -7.27 9.99
N ALA A 603 6.11 -6.17 10.08
CA ALA A 603 4.67 -6.21 10.26
C ALA A 603 3.99 -6.95 9.10
N ARG A 604 2.95 -7.73 9.39
CA ARG A 604 2.16 -8.43 8.37
C ARG A 604 1.32 -7.42 7.59
N HIS A 605 1.69 -7.19 6.33
CA HIS A 605 0.91 -6.38 5.40
C HIS A 605 -0.18 -7.24 4.73
N PRO A 606 -1.37 -6.68 4.43
CA PRO A 606 -2.36 -7.38 3.63
C PRO A 606 -1.81 -7.69 2.24
N ARG A 607 -2.08 -8.90 1.74
CA ARG A 607 -1.81 -9.31 0.36
C ARG A 607 -3.13 -9.62 -0.31
N PHE A 608 -3.33 -9.11 -1.52
CA PHE A 608 -4.46 -9.48 -2.36
C PHE A 608 -4.18 -10.83 -3.02
N HIS A 609 -5.15 -11.73 -2.96
CA HIS A 609 -5.16 -13.00 -3.70
C HIS A 609 -6.26 -12.89 -4.75
N GLY A 610 -5.88 -12.78 -6.02
CA GLY A 610 -6.88 -12.61 -7.07
C GLY A 610 -7.58 -13.90 -7.44
N PRO A 611 -8.69 -13.81 -8.18
CA PRO A 611 -9.63 -14.91 -8.36
C PRO A 611 -9.07 -16.11 -9.12
N THR A 612 -7.97 -16.01 -9.90
CA THR A 612 -7.33 -17.19 -10.53
C THR A 612 -6.32 -17.90 -9.61
N SER A 613 -5.93 -17.28 -8.50
CA SER A 613 -4.96 -17.86 -7.57
C SER A 613 -5.56 -19.04 -6.81
N SER A 614 -4.73 -20.01 -6.43
CA SER A 614 -5.16 -21.11 -5.57
C SER A 614 -5.41 -20.67 -4.13
N ALA A 615 -4.74 -19.62 -3.66
CA ALA A 615 -4.96 -19.02 -2.34
C ALA A 615 -6.40 -18.52 -2.19
N PHE A 616 -6.91 -17.79 -3.19
CA PHE A 616 -8.30 -17.33 -3.23
C PHE A 616 -9.31 -18.49 -3.07
N ASN A 617 -9.07 -19.64 -3.71
CA ASN A 617 -9.95 -20.81 -3.58
C ASN A 617 -10.01 -21.34 -2.14
N PHE A 618 -8.87 -21.39 -1.46
CA PHE A 618 -8.82 -21.81 -0.06
C PHE A 618 -9.49 -20.81 0.87
N ASP A 619 -9.38 -19.50 0.59
CA ASP A 619 -10.08 -18.45 1.34
C ASP A 619 -11.61 -18.53 1.15
N VAL A 620 -12.09 -18.75 -0.09
CA VAL A 620 -13.52 -18.98 -0.38
C VAL A 620 -14.04 -20.23 0.34
N ALA A 621 -13.35 -21.36 0.23
CA ALA A 621 -13.76 -22.60 0.90
C ALA A 621 -13.74 -22.45 2.43
N LYS A 622 -12.72 -21.78 3.00
CA LYS A 622 -12.62 -21.45 4.43
C LYS A 622 -13.79 -20.56 4.88
N SER A 623 -14.15 -19.54 4.09
CA SER A 623 -15.31 -18.68 4.38
C SER A 623 -16.63 -19.46 4.34
N SER A 624 -16.83 -20.33 3.35
CA SER A 624 -18.02 -21.19 3.29
C SER A 624 -18.12 -22.13 4.49
N LEU A 625 -17.01 -22.77 4.89
CA LEU A 625 -16.97 -23.66 6.05
C LEU A 625 -17.16 -22.94 7.40
N GLN A 626 -16.81 -21.66 7.47
CA GLN A 626 -17.16 -20.77 8.60
C GLN A 626 -18.67 -20.48 8.60
N ASN A 627 -19.25 -20.13 7.45
CA ASN A 627 -20.69 -19.90 7.30
C ASN A 627 -21.54 -21.15 7.59
N MET A 628 -21.00 -22.35 7.33
CA MET A 628 -21.60 -23.64 7.69
C MET A 628 -21.40 -24.06 9.16
N GLY A 629 -20.68 -23.28 9.97
CA GLY A 629 -20.45 -23.55 11.40
C GLY A 629 -19.48 -24.70 11.70
N ILE A 630 -18.75 -25.21 10.71
CA ILE A 630 -17.86 -26.39 10.84
C ILE A 630 -16.51 -26.01 11.49
N THR A 631 -16.15 -24.73 11.45
CA THR A 631 -14.92 -24.18 12.05
C THR A 631 -15.24 -23.15 13.15
N PRO A 632 -14.67 -23.28 14.37
CA PRO A 632 -14.88 -22.29 15.42
C PRO A 632 -14.14 -20.99 15.10
N THR A 633 -14.70 -19.86 15.55
CA THR A 633 -14.00 -18.58 15.59
C THR A 633 -12.81 -18.63 16.54
N GLU A 634 -11.62 -18.41 15.97
CA GLU A 634 -10.37 -18.04 16.65
C GLU A 634 -9.77 -19.04 17.66
N GLU A 635 -9.03 -20.02 17.14
CA GLU A 635 -7.66 -20.24 17.63
C GLU A 635 -6.69 -20.02 16.47
N GLY A 636 -5.61 -19.27 16.72
CA GLY A 636 -4.69 -18.81 15.70
C GLY A 636 -3.78 -19.91 15.13
N THR A 637 -4.30 -20.75 14.22
CA THR A 637 -3.42 -21.40 13.24
C THR A 637 -2.76 -20.30 12.42
N PRO A 638 -1.41 -20.21 12.37
CA PRO A 638 -0.75 -19.13 11.64
C PRO A 638 -1.04 -19.23 10.14
N ASP A 639 -1.18 -18.08 9.47
CA ASP A 639 -1.13 -17.97 8.01
C ASP A 639 0.30 -18.25 7.48
N ASP A 640 0.80 -19.46 7.75
CA ASP A 640 2.04 -20.05 7.21
C ASP A 640 1.93 -20.34 5.71
N LEU A 641 0.79 -20.01 5.09
CA LEU A 641 0.49 -20.25 3.68
C LEU A 641 1.25 -19.33 2.72
N ASN A 642 1.88 -18.23 3.17
CA ASN A 642 2.36 -17.16 2.28
C ASN A 642 3.86 -16.79 2.35
N THR A 643 4.40 -16.41 1.18
CA THR A 643 5.83 -16.26 0.85
C THR A 643 6.56 -15.10 1.55
N ALA A 644 6.92 -15.26 2.82
CA ALA A 644 7.79 -14.31 3.52
C ALA A 644 8.60 -14.93 4.68
N HIS A 645 9.09 -16.17 4.53
CA HIS A 645 10.05 -16.71 5.49
C HIS A 645 11.47 -16.26 5.15
N VAL A 646 12.06 -15.48 6.06
CA VAL A 646 13.51 -15.43 6.22
C VAL A 646 13.99 -16.81 6.67
N SER A 647 15.16 -17.23 6.19
CA SER A 647 15.77 -18.53 6.52
C SER A 647 15.74 -18.81 8.03
N PRO A 648 15.23 -19.96 8.49
CA PRO A 648 15.54 -20.47 9.81
C PRO A 648 17.06 -20.65 9.93
N ALA A 649 17.63 -20.34 11.09
CA ALA A 649 19.02 -20.66 11.37
C ALA A 649 19.23 -22.18 11.20
N GLY A 650 20.28 -22.58 10.49
CA GLY A 650 20.49 -23.96 10.09
C GLY A 650 20.61 -24.90 11.29
N SER A 651 19.81 -25.97 11.29
CA SER A 651 20.13 -27.17 12.06
C SER A 651 21.39 -27.82 11.43
N PRO A 652 22.23 -28.55 12.21
CA PRO A 652 23.51 -29.03 11.71
C PRO A 652 23.35 -29.96 10.50
N SER A 653 24.16 -29.75 9.46
CA SER A 653 24.16 -30.65 8.29
C SER A 653 24.60 -32.05 8.71
N ALA A 654 23.79 -33.06 8.36
CA ALA A 654 24.28 -34.42 8.33
C ALA A 654 25.42 -34.55 7.30
N ASN A 655 26.37 -35.44 7.57
CA ASN A 655 27.59 -35.59 6.78
C ASN A 655 27.31 -35.97 5.31
N LEU A 656 27.79 -35.13 4.39
CA LEU A 656 28.14 -35.52 3.02
C LEU A 656 29.50 -34.90 2.70
N GLY A 657 30.55 -35.62 3.08
CA GLY A 657 31.92 -35.20 2.82
C GLY A 657 32.33 -35.51 1.39
N GLN A 658 32.71 -34.48 0.63
CA GLN A 658 33.65 -34.57 -0.50
C GLN A 658 34.36 -33.22 -0.65
N LEU A 659 35.66 -33.27 -0.95
CA LEU A 659 36.55 -32.10 -0.84
C LEU A 659 36.25 -31.04 -1.89
N LEU A 660 35.88 -29.83 -1.46
CA LEU A 660 35.93 -28.63 -2.30
C LEU A 660 37.10 -27.73 -1.87
N PRO A 661 37.87 -27.13 -2.82
CA PRO A 661 39.00 -26.28 -2.48
C PRO A 661 38.56 -25.02 -1.72
N THR A 662 39.35 -24.61 -0.72
CA THR A 662 39.09 -23.43 0.11
C THR A 662 39.27 -22.12 -0.65
N THR A 663 38.24 -21.71 -1.39
CA THR A 663 38.11 -20.34 -1.92
C THR A 663 37.84 -19.34 -0.81
N HIS A 664 38.51 -18.18 -0.83
CA HIS A 664 38.32 -17.14 0.19
C HIS A 664 36.88 -16.57 0.14
N PRO A 665 36.20 -16.32 1.28
CA PRO A 665 34.79 -15.88 1.31
C PRO A 665 34.48 -14.55 0.60
N THR A 666 35.51 -13.75 0.28
CA THR A 666 35.37 -12.46 -0.42
C THR A 666 35.60 -12.55 -1.93
N LYS A 667 35.86 -13.74 -2.48
CA LYS A 667 36.03 -13.94 -3.93
C LYS A 667 34.71 -14.24 -4.60
N ASP A 668 34.65 -13.91 -5.89
CA ASP A 668 33.50 -14.17 -6.76
C ASP A 668 33.10 -15.67 -6.68
N PRO A 669 31.84 -16.01 -6.36
CA PRO A 669 31.43 -17.41 -6.19
C PRO A 669 31.62 -18.28 -7.43
N ILE A 670 31.76 -17.70 -8.64
CA ILE A 670 31.99 -18.47 -9.87
C ILE A 670 33.30 -19.30 -9.85
N TRP A 671 34.30 -18.89 -9.06
CA TRP A 671 35.57 -19.62 -8.90
C TRP A 671 35.44 -20.95 -8.15
N THR A 672 34.31 -21.21 -7.47
CA THR A 672 34.05 -22.50 -6.80
C THR A 672 33.57 -23.57 -7.76
N ILE A 673 32.96 -23.18 -8.90
CA ILE A 673 32.37 -24.11 -9.87
C ILE A 673 33.44 -24.48 -10.89
N PRO A 674 33.80 -25.77 -11.06
CA PRO A 674 34.72 -26.20 -12.12
C PRO A 674 34.05 -26.08 -13.50
N ARG A 675 34.86 -25.90 -14.54
CA ARG A 675 34.41 -25.70 -15.93
C ARG A 675 33.40 -26.75 -16.40
N GLU A 676 33.67 -28.03 -16.13
CA GLU A 676 32.80 -29.15 -16.53
C GLU A 676 31.41 -29.03 -15.89
N GLU A 677 31.35 -28.65 -14.62
CA GLU A 677 30.09 -28.45 -13.89
C GLU A 677 29.33 -27.23 -14.38
N ALA A 678 30.01 -26.12 -14.67
CA ALA A 678 29.38 -24.95 -15.29
C ALA A 678 28.77 -25.30 -16.67
N MET A 679 29.45 -26.13 -17.47
CA MET A 679 28.90 -26.61 -18.75
C MET A 679 27.71 -27.56 -18.55
N ARG A 680 27.75 -28.43 -17.52
CA ARG A 680 26.62 -29.31 -17.16
C ARG A 680 25.40 -28.48 -16.76
N LEU A 681 25.57 -27.52 -15.85
CA LEU A 681 24.52 -26.62 -15.37
C LEU A 681 23.90 -25.79 -16.51
N CYS A 682 24.69 -25.32 -17.48
CA CYS A 682 24.14 -24.64 -18.66
C CYS A 682 23.27 -25.57 -19.53
N LYS A 683 23.64 -26.86 -19.68
CA LYS A 683 22.82 -27.84 -20.41
C LYS A 683 21.53 -28.19 -19.66
N VAL A 684 21.59 -28.33 -18.34
CA VAL A 684 20.40 -28.55 -17.51
C VAL A 684 19.49 -27.31 -17.54
N TYR A 685 20.04 -26.09 -17.57
CA TYR A 685 19.24 -24.88 -17.79
C TYR A 685 18.46 -24.94 -19.09
N GLU A 686 19.07 -25.37 -20.20
CA GLU A 686 18.36 -25.51 -21.47
C GLU A 686 17.24 -26.56 -21.38
N GLU A 687 17.55 -27.75 -20.84
CA GLU A 687 16.58 -28.84 -20.72
C GLU A 687 15.40 -28.47 -19.80
N GLU A 688 15.66 -27.73 -18.71
CA GLU A 688 14.67 -27.42 -17.67
C GLU A 688 13.97 -26.05 -17.84
N VAL A 689 14.62 -25.05 -18.42
CA VAL A 689 14.10 -23.67 -18.50
C VAL A 689 14.13 -23.14 -19.94
N GLY A 690 15.27 -23.20 -20.61
CA GLY A 690 15.50 -22.60 -21.94
C GLY A 690 14.55 -23.13 -23.01
N ILE A 691 14.35 -24.44 -23.09
CA ILE A 691 13.45 -25.10 -24.06
C ILE A 691 11.98 -24.63 -23.96
N MET A 692 11.57 -24.08 -22.81
CA MET A 692 10.23 -23.52 -22.61
C MET A 692 10.17 -22.02 -22.94
N TYR A 693 11.14 -21.26 -22.44
CA TYR A 693 11.23 -19.81 -22.59
C TYR A 693 12.67 -19.43 -22.95
N PRO A 694 13.04 -19.49 -24.24
CA PRO A 694 14.42 -19.29 -24.70
C PRO A 694 14.76 -17.80 -24.74
N VAL A 695 14.84 -17.19 -23.55
CA VAL A 695 15.19 -15.78 -23.30
C VAL A 695 16.59 -15.46 -23.82
N VAL A 696 17.51 -16.42 -23.74
CA VAL A 696 18.91 -16.33 -24.21
C VAL A 696 19.25 -17.52 -25.11
N ASP A 697 20.21 -17.34 -26.03
CA ASP A 697 20.80 -18.45 -26.78
C ASP A 697 21.85 -19.15 -25.91
N ILE A 698 21.52 -20.34 -25.40
CA ILE A 698 22.42 -21.12 -24.54
C ILE A 698 23.72 -21.52 -25.25
N THR A 699 23.72 -21.63 -26.58
CA THR A 699 24.92 -21.97 -27.36
C THR A 699 25.95 -20.84 -27.30
N LYS A 700 25.47 -19.59 -27.40
CA LYS A 700 26.31 -18.39 -27.19
C LYS A 700 26.83 -18.33 -25.76
N VAL A 701 25.98 -18.59 -24.76
CA VAL A 701 26.37 -18.61 -23.33
C VAL A 701 27.42 -19.68 -23.05
N ILE A 702 27.25 -20.91 -23.56
CA ILE A 702 28.22 -22.02 -23.42
C ILE A 702 29.56 -21.67 -24.08
N SER A 703 29.54 -21.03 -25.26
CA SER A 703 30.75 -20.54 -25.93
C SER A 703 31.50 -19.49 -25.09
N GLN A 704 30.78 -18.48 -24.60
CA GLN A 704 31.31 -17.43 -23.74
C GLN A 704 31.86 -17.99 -22.41
N ALA A 705 31.13 -18.91 -21.79
CA ALA A 705 31.57 -19.59 -20.57
C ALA A 705 32.84 -20.40 -20.81
N ASN A 706 32.99 -21.11 -21.94
CA ASN A 706 34.23 -21.82 -22.27
C ASN A 706 35.44 -20.87 -22.41
N LEU A 707 35.26 -19.71 -23.04
CA LEU A 707 36.30 -18.68 -23.13
C LEU A 707 36.68 -18.13 -21.75
N LEU A 708 35.68 -17.80 -20.93
CA LEU A 708 35.86 -17.30 -19.58
C LEU A 708 36.60 -18.32 -18.69
N TYR A 709 36.17 -19.57 -18.67
CA TYR A 709 36.82 -20.62 -17.90
C TYR A 709 38.25 -20.91 -18.39
N THR A 710 38.50 -20.86 -19.70
CA THR A 710 39.87 -20.98 -20.24
C THR A 710 40.78 -19.83 -19.76
N PHE A 711 40.26 -18.61 -19.67
CA PHE A 711 40.96 -17.47 -19.07
C PHE A 711 41.19 -17.66 -17.56
N MET A 712 40.17 -18.09 -16.80
CA MET A 712 40.28 -18.36 -15.36
C MET A 712 41.30 -19.47 -15.03
N GLU A 713 41.32 -20.54 -15.82
CA GLU A 713 42.30 -21.63 -15.75
C GLU A 713 43.72 -21.11 -16.02
N ALA A 714 43.90 -20.30 -17.06
CA ALA A 714 45.18 -19.66 -17.37
C ALA A 714 45.66 -18.69 -16.28
N ALA A 715 44.77 -17.85 -15.75
CA ALA A 715 45.04 -16.92 -14.65
C ALA A 715 45.38 -17.63 -13.33
N THR A 716 44.76 -18.78 -13.08
CA THR A 716 45.12 -19.64 -11.93
C THR A 716 46.53 -20.22 -12.13
N ARG A 717 46.84 -20.74 -13.34
CA ARG A 717 48.12 -21.36 -13.67
C ARG A 717 49.30 -20.38 -13.64
N THR A 718 49.10 -19.11 -14.01
CA THR A 718 50.13 -18.06 -13.97
C THR A 718 50.30 -17.42 -12.60
N GLY A 719 49.51 -17.81 -11.60
CA GLY A 719 49.53 -17.20 -10.26
C GLY A 719 48.85 -15.82 -10.18
N PHE A 720 48.30 -15.31 -11.29
CA PHE A 720 47.59 -14.04 -11.36
C PHE A 720 46.27 -14.05 -10.55
N ALA A 721 45.61 -15.22 -10.47
CA ALA A 721 44.42 -15.42 -9.64
C ALA A 721 44.64 -16.57 -8.65
N GLN A 722 44.80 -16.25 -7.36
CA GLN A 722 44.92 -17.24 -6.29
C GLN A 722 43.57 -17.46 -5.61
N ARG A 723 43.09 -18.71 -5.50
CA ARG A 723 41.74 -19.01 -4.98
C ARG A 723 41.60 -18.80 -3.46
N GLY A 724 42.67 -19.05 -2.70
CA GLY A 724 42.64 -19.01 -1.22
C GLY A 724 42.87 -17.63 -0.60
N PHE A 725 43.14 -16.59 -1.38
CA PHE A 725 43.44 -15.24 -0.90
C PHE A 725 42.36 -14.22 -1.31
N PRO A 726 42.12 -13.15 -0.54
CA PRO A 726 41.22 -12.06 -0.95
C PRO A 726 41.78 -11.29 -2.15
N GLY A 727 40.90 -10.79 -3.02
CA GLY A 727 41.26 -9.95 -4.17
C GLY A 727 40.03 -9.37 -4.87
N SER A 728 40.23 -8.40 -5.75
CA SER A 728 39.17 -7.74 -6.53
C SER A 728 38.95 -8.44 -7.88
N ASP A 729 38.41 -9.64 -7.86
CA ASP A 729 38.23 -10.53 -9.03
C ASP A 729 36.76 -10.73 -9.46
N GLY A 730 35.88 -9.80 -9.06
CA GLY A 730 34.46 -9.82 -9.39
C GLY A 730 34.20 -9.58 -10.89
N LEU A 731 33.52 -10.53 -11.51
CA LEU A 731 33.12 -10.50 -12.92
C LEU A 731 31.72 -9.89 -13.06
N TYR A 732 31.67 -8.61 -13.40
CA TYR A 732 30.43 -7.80 -13.48
C TYR A 732 30.05 -7.36 -14.91
N ASP A 733 30.67 -7.94 -15.95
CA ASP A 733 30.16 -7.74 -17.31
C ASP A 733 28.81 -8.46 -17.49
N GLU A 734 27.94 -7.91 -18.34
CA GLU A 734 26.57 -8.40 -18.50
C GLU A 734 26.49 -9.88 -18.93
N SER A 735 27.51 -10.39 -19.64
CA SER A 735 27.53 -11.77 -20.12
C SER A 735 27.91 -12.74 -18.99
N SER A 736 28.89 -12.35 -18.15
CA SER A 736 29.19 -13.06 -16.91
C SER A 736 28.04 -13.01 -15.91
N ILE A 737 27.31 -11.90 -15.80
CA ILE A 737 26.11 -11.81 -14.95
C ILE A 737 25.02 -12.76 -15.44
N ILE A 738 24.74 -12.80 -16.76
CA ILE A 738 23.79 -13.77 -17.36
C ILE A 738 24.22 -15.21 -17.02
N LEU A 739 25.51 -15.55 -17.18
CA LEU A 739 26.04 -16.87 -16.82
C LEU A 739 25.84 -17.19 -15.33
N LYS A 740 26.23 -16.29 -14.42
CA LYS A 740 26.04 -16.45 -12.96
C LYS A 740 24.57 -16.69 -12.60
N LEU A 741 23.64 -15.97 -13.22
CA LEU A 741 22.21 -16.13 -13.00
C LEU A 741 21.66 -17.47 -13.54
N ILE A 742 22.15 -17.93 -14.68
CA ILE A 742 21.82 -19.26 -15.24
C ILE A 742 22.30 -20.37 -14.29
N LEU A 743 23.55 -20.29 -13.82
CA LEU A 743 24.11 -21.23 -12.85
C LEU A 743 23.34 -21.18 -11.53
N ALA A 744 23.04 -20.00 -11.00
CA ALA A 744 22.25 -19.82 -9.78
C ALA A 744 20.84 -20.41 -9.90
N THR A 745 20.15 -20.17 -11.03
CA THR A 745 18.81 -20.72 -11.29
C THR A 745 18.85 -22.24 -11.34
N THR A 746 19.82 -22.82 -12.06
CA THR A 746 19.93 -24.27 -12.21
C THR A 746 20.26 -24.96 -10.88
N LEU A 747 21.18 -24.39 -10.10
CA LEU A 747 21.51 -24.89 -8.77
C LEU A 747 20.31 -24.87 -7.82
N VAL A 748 19.42 -23.89 -7.94
CA VAL A 748 18.16 -23.82 -7.17
C VAL A 748 17.13 -24.83 -7.68
N VAL A 749 17.03 -25.06 -8.99
CA VAL A 749 16.17 -26.10 -9.59
C VAL A 749 16.57 -27.49 -9.09
N GLU A 750 17.85 -27.86 -9.22
CA GLU A 750 18.35 -29.16 -8.71
C GLU A 750 18.25 -29.25 -7.18
N GLY A 751 18.46 -28.14 -6.48
CA GLY A 751 18.29 -27.99 -5.03
C GLY A 751 16.83 -27.97 -4.53
N SER A 752 15.82 -28.24 -5.37
CA SER A 752 14.40 -28.21 -4.99
C SER A 752 13.97 -26.91 -4.29
N GLY A 753 14.49 -25.78 -4.75
CA GLY A 753 14.21 -24.44 -4.24
C GLY A 753 15.24 -23.87 -3.26
N GLN A 754 16.28 -24.61 -2.88
CA GLN A 754 17.37 -24.10 -2.03
C GLN A 754 18.75 -24.57 -2.51
N SER A 755 19.67 -23.63 -2.69
CA SER A 755 21.10 -23.90 -2.89
C SER A 755 21.91 -22.76 -2.29
N GLU A 756 22.83 -23.07 -1.37
CA GLU A 756 23.69 -22.05 -0.76
C GLU A 756 24.58 -21.38 -1.80
N LEU A 757 25.16 -22.16 -2.72
CA LEU A 757 26.00 -21.64 -3.80
C LEU A 757 25.17 -20.81 -4.80
N GLY A 758 23.97 -21.28 -5.15
CA GLY A 758 23.04 -20.51 -6.00
C GLY A 758 22.63 -19.18 -5.36
N GLN A 759 22.39 -19.17 -4.05
CA GLN A 759 22.07 -17.95 -3.31
C GLN A 759 23.27 -16.99 -3.23
N ARG A 760 24.50 -17.50 -3.03
CA ARG A 760 25.73 -16.68 -3.05
C ARG A 760 25.96 -16.05 -4.43
N LEU A 761 25.82 -16.82 -5.52
CA LEU A 761 25.89 -16.32 -6.89
C LEU A 761 24.85 -15.22 -7.17
N TYR A 762 23.60 -15.40 -6.72
CA TYR A 762 22.57 -14.38 -6.88
C TYR A 762 22.86 -13.11 -6.06
N LEU A 763 23.32 -13.24 -4.80
CA LEU A 763 23.63 -12.10 -3.94
C LEU A 763 24.82 -11.27 -4.45
N ASP A 764 25.79 -11.91 -5.13
CA ASP A 764 26.92 -11.25 -5.79
C ASP A 764 26.47 -10.33 -6.94
N VAL A 765 25.59 -10.82 -7.83
CA VAL A 765 25.09 -10.03 -8.98
C VAL A 765 23.97 -9.07 -8.64
N LYS A 766 23.30 -9.25 -7.49
CA LYS A 766 22.12 -8.48 -7.08
C LYS A 766 22.33 -6.95 -7.13
N PRO A 767 23.42 -6.36 -6.61
CA PRO A 767 23.63 -4.91 -6.67
C PRO A 767 23.72 -4.37 -8.10
N SER A 768 24.32 -5.13 -9.02
CA SER A 768 24.39 -4.79 -10.45
C SER A 768 23.02 -4.88 -11.14
N ILE A 769 22.14 -5.78 -10.71
CA ILE A 769 20.76 -5.84 -11.21
C ILE A 769 19.93 -4.66 -10.66
N GLU A 770 20.16 -4.28 -9.40
CA GLU A 770 19.50 -3.12 -8.77
C GLU A 770 19.97 -1.79 -9.39
N SER A 771 21.22 -1.67 -9.88
CA SER A 771 21.68 -0.47 -10.62
C SER A 771 21.01 -0.36 -12.00
N LYS A 772 20.82 -1.47 -12.70
CA LYS A 772 20.21 -1.54 -14.05
C LYS A 772 18.77 -1.05 -14.12
N LEU A 773 18.10 -0.84 -12.97
CA LEU A 773 16.80 -0.16 -12.89
C LEU A 773 16.86 1.33 -13.28
N TRP A 774 18.04 1.95 -13.19
CA TRP A 774 18.25 3.39 -13.41
C TRP A 774 19.07 3.69 -14.68
N GLU A 775 19.47 2.65 -15.41
CA GLU A 775 20.25 2.72 -16.65
C GLU A 775 19.35 2.64 -17.89
N SER A 776 19.89 2.96 -19.07
CA SER A 776 19.15 2.80 -20.33
C SER A 776 18.85 1.33 -20.64
N HIS A 777 17.61 1.05 -21.02
CA HIS A 777 17.14 -0.31 -21.31
C HIS A 777 17.83 -0.89 -22.55
N THR A 778 18.32 -2.13 -22.45
CA THR A 778 18.86 -2.90 -23.57
C THR A 778 18.20 -4.27 -23.64
N ILE A 779 18.37 -4.98 -24.77
CA ILE A 779 17.96 -6.39 -24.92
C ILE A 779 18.53 -7.26 -23.79
N LYS A 780 19.81 -7.06 -23.42
CA LYS A 780 20.44 -7.78 -22.31
C LYS A 780 19.82 -7.44 -20.96
N THR A 781 19.43 -6.18 -20.72
CA THR A 781 18.68 -5.79 -19.51
C THR A 781 17.38 -6.58 -19.40
N ILE A 782 16.62 -6.73 -20.48
CA ILE A 782 15.38 -7.52 -20.48
C ILE A 782 15.67 -9.01 -20.21
N GLN A 783 16.70 -9.57 -20.83
CA GLN A 783 17.14 -10.95 -20.58
C GLN A 783 17.51 -11.17 -19.10
N LEU A 784 18.27 -10.24 -18.50
CA LEU A 784 18.60 -10.27 -17.08
C LEU A 784 17.34 -10.29 -16.20
N PHE A 785 16.41 -9.34 -16.36
CA PHE A 785 15.20 -9.30 -15.53
C PHE A 785 14.31 -10.54 -15.71
N ALA A 786 14.21 -11.10 -16.91
CA ALA A 786 13.46 -12.34 -17.15
C ALA A 786 14.11 -13.58 -16.49
N ILE A 787 15.46 -13.69 -16.50
CA ILE A 787 16.16 -14.76 -15.79
C ILE A 787 16.04 -14.57 -14.27
N VAL A 788 16.16 -13.36 -13.74
CA VAL A 788 16.02 -13.09 -12.30
C VAL A 788 14.59 -13.36 -11.81
N ALA A 789 13.57 -13.00 -12.60
CA ALA A 789 12.19 -13.40 -12.32
C ALA A 789 12.02 -14.93 -12.27
N THR A 790 12.70 -15.64 -13.18
CA THR A 790 12.72 -17.11 -13.22
C THR A 790 13.47 -17.71 -12.02
N TYR A 791 14.54 -17.08 -11.53
CA TYR A 791 15.20 -17.47 -10.29
C TYR A 791 14.26 -17.35 -9.09
N HIS A 792 13.57 -16.21 -8.92
CA HIS A 792 12.64 -16.01 -7.79
C HIS A 792 11.44 -16.97 -7.83
N TYR A 793 10.96 -17.30 -9.03
CA TYR A 793 9.95 -18.35 -9.20
C TYR A 793 10.45 -19.70 -8.68
N HIS A 794 11.67 -20.10 -9.04
CA HIS A 794 12.27 -21.34 -8.54
C HIS A 794 12.73 -21.28 -7.08
N THR A 795 12.70 -20.11 -6.42
CA THR A 795 12.79 -20.01 -4.94
C THR A 795 11.43 -19.92 -4.24
N ASP A 796 10.32 -20.19 -4.95
CA ASP A 796 8.96 -20.16 -4.39
C ASP A 796 8.53 -18.74 -3.90
N ASP A 797 8.95 -17.69 -4.62
CA ASP A 797 8.47 -16.30 -4.45
C ASP A 797 7.81 -15.76 -5.74
N ASP A 798 6.61 -16.27 -6.02
CA ASP A 798 5.77 -15.85 -7.16
C ASP A 798 5.50 -14.34 -7.20
N ALA A 799 5.43 -13.68 -6.03
CA ALA A 799 5.16 -12.25 -5.94
C ALA A 799 6.35 -11.40 -6.40
N MET A 800 7.58 -11.86 -6.15
CA MET A 800 8.78 -11.23 -6.71
C MET A 800 8.93 -11.55 -8.20
N ALA A 801 8.67 -12.80 -8.62
CA ALA A 801 8.70 -13.20 -10.02
C ALA A 801 7.73 -12.35 -10.90
N TYR A 802 6.48 -12.18 -10.46
CA TYR A 802 5.50 -11.30 -11.12
C TYR A 802 5.98 -9.85 -11.25
N ARG A 803 6.57 -9.27 -10.19
CA ARG A 803 7.08 -7.89 -10.24
C ARG A 803 8.21 -7.72 -11.25
N LEU A 804 9.16 -8.66 -11.25
CA LEU A 804 10.34 -8.61 -12.11
C LEU A 804 10.00 -8.86 -13.58
N ILE A 805 9.09 -9.79 -13.89
CA ILE A 805 8.62 -9.94 -15.28
C ILE A 805 7.83 -8.73 -15.74
N GLY A 806 7.05 -8.12 -14.84
CA GLY A 806 6.35 -6.89 -15.16
C GLY A 806 7.28 -5.72 -15.47
N LEU A 807 8.50 -5.70 -14.91
CA LEU A 807 9.54 -4.74 -15.31
C LEU A 807 10.09 -5.10 -16.70
N ALA A 808 10.47 -6.36 -16.94
CA ALA A 808 10.94 -6.81 -18.26
C ALA A 808 9.90 -6.56 -19.37
N ALA A 809 8.61 -6.77 -19.09
CA ALA A 809 7.49 -6.48 -19.98
C ALA A 809 7.37 -4.98 -20.29
N ARG A 810 7.44 -4.10 -19.28
CA ARG A 810 7.48 -2.65 -19.50
C ARG A 810 8.68 -2.21 -20.33
N MET A 811 9.85 -2.85 -20.15
CA MET A 811 11.04 -2.59 -20.98
C MET A 811 10.81 -3.04 -22.44
N CYS A 812 10.17 -4.19 -22.68
CA CYS A 812 9.75 -4.62 -24.03
C CYS A 812 8.83 -3.59 -24.69
N LEU A 813 7.85 -3.05 -23.93
CA LEU A 813 6.93 -2.02 -24.43
C LEU A 813 7.67 -0.71 -24.73
N ALA A 814 8.54 -0.24 -23.81
CA ALA A 814 9.31 1.00 -23.96
C ALA A 814 10.28 0.99 -25.15
N MET A 815 10.86 -0.18 -25.49
CA MET A 815 11.69 -0.34 -26.70
C MET A 815 10.87 -0.66 -27.96
N GLY A 816 9.54 -0.65 -27.89
CA GLY A 816 8.66 -0.89 -29.05
C GLY A 816 8.61 -2.34 -29.56
N LEU A 817 9.11 -3.33 -28.81
CA LEU A 817 9.24 -4.72 -29.27
C LEU A 817 7.90 -5.43 -29.61
N HIS A 818 6.79 -4.80 -29.25
CA HIS A 818 5.42 -5.23 -29.54
C HIS A 818 4.90 -4.76 -30.92
N ARG A 819 5.66 -3.95 -31.67
CA ARG A 819 5.29 -3.43 -33.00
C ARG A 819 6.29 -3.83 -34.07
N ARG A 820 5.80 -4.23 -35.25
CA ARG A 820 6.65 -4.63 -36.38
C ARG A 820 7.51 -3.47 -36.87
N ASP A 821 6.95 -2.27 -37.00
CA ASP A 821 7.67 -1.09 -37.51
C ASP A 821 8.85 -0.69 -36.62
N ALA A 822 8.67 -0.76 -35.30
CA ALA A 822 9.73 -0.47 -34.33
C ALA A 822 10.84 -1.53 -34.34
N LEU A 823 10.48 -2.81 -34.53
CA LEU A 823 11.45 -3.90 -34.71
C LEU A 823 12.32 -3.67 -35.95
N VAL A 824 11.70 -3.41 -37.10
CA VAL A 824 12.39 -3.19 -38.38
C VAL A 824 13.27 -1.93 -38.34
N LYS A 825 12.78 -0.85 -37.70
CA LYS A 825 13.53 0.41 -37.59
C LYS A 825 14.72 0.32 -36.62
N SER A 826 14.58 -0.40 -35.51
CA SER A 826 15.61 -0.45 -34.45
C SER A 826 16.67 -1.52 -34.69
N PHE A 827 16.36 -2.57 -35.45
CA PHE A 827 17.27 -3.66 -35.77
C PHE A 827 17.29 -3.86 -37.29
N PRO A 828 18.30 -3.38 -38.03
CA PRO A 828 18.35 -3.56 -39.49
C PRO A 828 18.81 -4.96 -39.92
N VAL A 829 19.23 -5.82 -38.99
CA VAL A 829 19.78 -7.16 -39.27
C VAL A 829 18.73 -8.24 -38.98
N GLU A 830 18.29 -8.94 -40.01
CA GLU A 830 17.23 -9.97 -39.93
C GLU A 830 17.50 -11.07 -38.89
N GLN A 831 18.76 -11.49 -38.71
CA GLN A 831 19.11 -12.47 -37.66
C GLN A 831 18.78 -11.99 -36.24
N GLN A 832 18.81 -10.67 -35.99
CA GLN A 832 18.45 -10.09 -34.70
C GLN A 832 16.93 -10.11 -34.49
N TRP A 833 16.12 -10.05 -35.56
CA TRP A 833 14.66 -10.12 -35.44
C TRP A 833 14.21 -11.42 -34.79
N ASN A 834 14.82 -12.55 -35.16
CA ASN A 834 14.48 -13.84 -34.57
C ASN A 834 14.82 -13.91 -33.07
N GLU A 835 15.95 -13.33 -32.65
CA GLU A 835 16.35 -13.28 -31.23
C GLU A 835 15.44 -12.35 -30.40
N VAL A 836 15.11 -11.17 -30.95
CA VAL A 836 14.24 -10.19 -30.28
C VAL A 836 12.78 -10.65 -30.22
N THR A 837 12.27 -11.26 -31.30
CA THR A 837 10.92 -11.84 -31.39
C THR A 837 10.76 -12.98 -30.38
N ARG A 838 11.75 -13.88 -30.32
CA ARG A 838 11.84 -14.97 -29.33
C ARG A 838 11.84 -14.45 -27.90
N LEU A 839 12.61 -13.40 -27.60
CA LEU A 839 12.64 -12.76 -26.29
C LEU A 839 11.27 -12.15 -25.92
N PHE A 840 10.66 -11.40 -26.83
CA PHE A 840 9.35 -10.78 -26.62
C PHE A 840 8.28 -11.82 -26.28
N TRP A 841 8.12 -12.87 -27.11
CA TRP A 841 7.12 -13.92 -26.88
C TRP A 841 7.41 -14.78 -25.63
N SER A 842 8.69 -14.90 -25.23
CA SER A 842 9.07 -15.53 -23.96
C SER A 842 8.63 -14.68 -22.76
N VAL A 843 8.90 -13.36 -22.78
CA VAL A 843 8.46 -12.42 -21.73
C VAL A 843 6.94 -12.36 -21.64
N TYR A 844 6.25 -12.26 -22.78
CA TYR A 844 4.78 -12.35 -22.88
C TYR A 844 4.24 -13.62 -22.23
N SER A 845 4.86 -14.79 -22.47
CA SER A 845 4.43 -16.06 -21.88
C SER A 845 4.68 -16.16 -20.37
N LEU A 846 5.75 -15.54 -19.88
CA LEU A 846 6.06 -15.47 -18.45
C LEU A 846 5.14 -14.49 -17.70
N ASP A 847 4.81 -13.35 -18.33
CA ASP A 847 3.85 -12.37 -17.82
C ASP A 847 2.49 -13.01 -17.56
N ARG A 848 1.91 -13.73 -18.55
CA ARG A 848 0.66 -14.48 -18.35
C ARG A 848 0.79 -15.55 -17.26
N ARG A 849 1.89 -16.33 -17.25
CA ARG A 849 2.10 -17.40 -16.25
C ARG A 849 2.01 -16.89 -14.81
N TRP A 850 2.78 -15.86 -14.48
CA TRP A 850 2.88 -15.38 -13.10
C TRP A 850 1.72 -14.46 -12.70
N SER A 851 1.09 -13.76 -13.66
CA SER A 851 -0.19 -13.07 -13.47
C SER A 851 -1.32 -14.04 -13.10
N LEU A 852 -1.50 -15.12 -13.88
CA LEU A 852 -2.49 -16.17 -13.58
C LEU A 852 -2.22 -16.89 -12.25
N GLY A 853 -0.96 -17.12 -11.91
CA GLY A 853 -0.57 -17.77 -10.65
C GLY A 853 -0.88 -16.91 -9.41
N THR A 854 -0.57 -15.62 -9.48
CA THR A 854 -0.80 -14.66 -8.38
C THR A 854 -2.22 -14.11 -8.32
N GLY A 855 -2.97 -14.16 -9.42
CA GLY A 855 -4.22 -13.44 -9.56
C GLY A 855 -4.02 -11.92 -9.68
N LEU A 856 -2.95 -11.49 -10.36
CA LEU A 856 -2.71 -10.08 -10.64
C LEU A 856 -2.85 -9.77 -12.14
N PRO A 857 -3.16 -8.53 -12.56
CA PRO A 857 -3.37 -8.19 -13.96
C PRO A 857 -2.11 -8.32 -14.83
N PHE A 858 -2.29 -8.62 -16.12
CA PHE A 858 -1.20 -8.65 -17.11
C PHE A 858 -0.60 -7.27 -17.35
N VAL A 859 0.69 -7.21 -17.68
CA VAL A 859 1.37 -5.95 -18.06
C VAL A 859 1.24 -5.65 -19.55
N ILE A 860 1.33 -6.67 -20.41
CA ILE A 860 1.15 -6.50 -21.86
C ILE A 860 -0.32 -6.80 -22.18
N GLN A 861 -1.07 -5.89 -22.82
CA GLN A 861 -2.41 -6.22 -23.33
C GLN A 861 -2.32 -6.89 -24.70
N ASP A 862 -3.29 -7.75 -25.04
CA ASP A 862 -3.27 -8.41 -26.35
C ASP A 862 -3.65 -7.42 -27.47
N GLU A 863 -4.37 -6.36 -27.13
CA GLU A 863 -4.77 -5.23 -27.97
C GLU A 863 -3.60 -4.29 -28.31
N ASP A 864 -2.57 -4.23 -27.46
CA ASP A 864 -1.37 -3.41 -27.68
C ASP A 864 -0.43 -4.03 -28.74
N ILE A 865 -0.55 -5.34 -29.01
CA ILE A 865 0.37 -6.08 -29.88
C ILE A 865 -0.04 -5.90 -31.34
N ASP A 866 0.91 -5.50 -32.19
CA ASP A 866 0.71 -5.39 -33.64
C ASP A 866 0.32 -6.76 -34.23
N PRO A 867 -0.84 -6.88 -34.91
CA PRO A 867 -1.28 -8.13 -35.55
C PRO A 867 -0.29 -8.70 -36.58
N ASN A 868 0.62 -7.87 -37.11
CA ASN A 868 1.63 -8.25 -38.09
C ASN A 868 3.01 -8.55 -37.46
N LEU A 869 3.13 -8.52 -36.13
CA LEU A 869 4.35 -8.93 -35.43
C LEU A 869 4.62 -10.42 -35.73
N PRO A 870 5.85 -10.82 -36.14
CA PRO A 870 6.15 -12.23 -36.40
C PRO A 870 5.94 -13.08 -35.14
N GLU A 871 5.25 -14.21 -35.29
CA GLU A 871 5.13 -15.23 -34.25
C GLU A 871 6.39 -16.14 -34.21
N PRO A 872 6.63 -16.88 -33.11
CA PRO A 872 7.77 -17.79 -33.01
C PRO A 872 7.79 -18.83 -34.13
N ASP A 873 8.99 -19.11 -34.63
CA ASP A 873 9.23 -19.99 -35.75
C ASP A 873 9.04 -21.48 -35.39
N ALA A 874 9.05 -22.34 -36.40
CA ALA A 874 8.82 -23.78 -36.22
C ALA A 874 9.91 -24.47 -35.37
N SER A 875 11.10 -23.87 -35.18
CA SER A 875 12.11 -24.43 -34.27
C SER A 875 11.74 -24.35 -32.79
N LEU A 876 10.75 -23.53 -32.43
CA LEU A 876 10.26 -23.34 -31.06
C LEU A 876 8.79 -23.78 -30.90
N PRO A 877 8.46 -25.06 -31.13
CA PRO A 877 7.08 -25.52 -31.21
C PRO A 877 6.32 -25.34 -29.90
N TYR A 878 6.99 -25.44 -28.74
CA TYR A 878 6.37 -25.17 -27.44
C TYR A 878 6.00 -23.69 -27.27
N LEU A 879 6.92 -22.75 -27.55
CA LEU A 879 6.66 -21.32 -27.41
C LEU A 879 5.53 -20.86 -28.35
N ARG A 880 5.51 -21.38 -29.58
CA ARG A 880 4.43 -21.12 -30.53
C ARG A 880 3.07 -21.63 -30.04
N CYS A 881 3.00 -22.84 -29.48
CA CYS A 881 1.77 -23.33 -28.83
C CYS A 881 1.35 -22.44 -27.65
N MET A 882 2.32 -21.94 -26.88
CA MET A 882 2.09 -21.05 -25.74
C MET A 882 1.52 -19.69 -26.14
N VAL A 883 1.86 -19.11 -27.30
CA VAL A 883 1.26 -17.84 -27.76
C VAL A 883 -0.27 -17.96 -27.88
N LEU A 884 -0.77 -19.03 -28.51
CA LEU A 884 -2.21 -19.28 -28.64
C LEU A 884 -2.87 -19.59 -27.28
N TYR A 885 -2.21 -20.38 -26.43
CA TYR A 885 -2.65 -20.64 -25.05
C TYR A 885 -2.82 -19.34 -24.26
N ASN A 886 -1.84 -18.43 -24.37
CA ASN A 886 -1.83 -17.17 -23.64
C ASN A 886 -3.00 -16.29 -24.07
N ARG A 887 -3.25 -16.13 -25.38
CA ARG A 887 -4.42 -15.39 -25.91
C ARG A 887 -5.76 -15.96 -25.41
N ILE A 888 -5.88 -17.29 -25.29
CA ILE A 888 -7.08 -17.91 -24.69
C ILE A 888 -7.14 -17.58 -23.18
N SER A 889 -6.02 -17.64 -22.47
CA SER A 889 -6.00 -17.32 -21.03
C SER A 889 -6.27 -15.84 -20.72
N SER A 890 -5.91 -14.90 -21.60
CA SER A 890 -6.34 -13.50 -21.54
C SER A 890 -7.86 -13.37 -21.61
N LYS A 891 -8.53 -14.08 -22.53
CA LYS A 891 -10.00 -14.08 -22.62
C LYS A 891 -10.66 -14.64 -21.37
N ILE A 892 -10.14 -15.76 -20.85
CA ILE A 892 -10.60 -16.36 -19.60
C ILE A 892 -10.45 -15.38 -18.42
N TRP A 893 -9.34 -14.63 -18.37
CA TRP A 893 -9.14 -13.58 -17.38
C TRP A 893 -10.17 -12.45 -17.48
N TYR A 894 -10.42 -11.92 -18.68
CA TYR A 894 -11.32 -10.79 -18.91
C TYR A 894 -12.81 -11.16 -18.92
N SER A 895 -13.18 -12.43 -19.09
CA SER A 895 -14.57 -12.94 -18.98
C SER A 895 -15.22 -12.80 -17.59
N GLY A 896 -14.52 -12.22 -16.61
CA GLY A 896 -15.13 -11.84 -15.33
C GLY A 896 -15.52 -13.01 -14.43
N LEU A 897 -14.99 -14.22 -14.66
CA LEU A 897 -15.27 -15.46 -13.92
C LEU A 897 -15.04 -15.40 -12.39
N GLY A 898 -14.46 -14.31 -11.88
CA GLY A 898 -14.28 -14.02 -10.45
C GLY A 898 -15.12 -12.85 -9.89
N SER A 899 -16.03 -12.26 -10.67
CA SER A 899 -16.87 -11.13 -10.26
C SER A 899 -18.28 -11.61 -9.88
N GLU A 900 -18.85 -11.08 -8.79
CA GLU A 900 -20.19 -11.44 -8.32
C GLU A 900 -21.28 -10.75 -9.16
N GLY A 901 -21.71 -11.39 -10.25
CA GLY A 901 -22.87 -10.94 -11.02
C GLY A 901 -23.19 -11.82 -12.24
N THR A 902 -24.47 -12.04 -12.51
CA THR A 902 -25.04 -12.70 -13.72
C THR A 902 -24.65 -14.17 -13.96
N THR A 903 -25.41 -15.13 -13.43
CA THR A 903 -25.24 -16.59 -13.72
C THR A 903 -25.63 -16.98 -15.16
N ASP A 904 -26.75 -16.47 -15.70
CA ASP A 904 -27.27 -16.95 -17.00
C ASP A 904 -26.38 -16.61 -18.21
N ILE A 905 -25.76 -15.43 -18.24
CA ILE A 905 -24.91 -14.99 -19.37
C ILE A 905 -23.64 -15.86 -19.49
N ARG A 906 -23.18 -16.47 -18.37
CA ARG A 906 -21.90 -17.19 -18.32
C ARG A 906 -21.91 -18.57 -18.98
N ARG A 907 -23.07 -19.21 -19.21
CA ARG A 907 -23.13 -20.61 -19.67
C ARG A 907 -22.60 -20.81 -21.10
N ASP A 908 -23.08 -19.99 -22.05
CA ASP A 908 -22.67 -20.10 -23.45
C ASP A 908 -21.19 -19.69 -23.64
N GLU A 909 -20.72 -18.71 -22.86
CA GLU A 909 -19.32 -18.28 -22.86
C GLU A 909 -18.39 -19.37 -22.30
N ILE A 910 -18.76 -20.02 -21.20
CA ILE A 910 -18.05 -21.20 -20.65
C ILE A 910 -17.91 -22.29 -21.72
N GLY A 911 -18.99 -22.66 -22.41
CA GLY A 911 -18.97 -23.68 -23.46
C GLY A 911 -18.10 -23.30 -24.66
N TYR A 912 -18.14 -22.02 -25.08
CA TYR A 912 -17.33 -21.51 -26.18
C TYR A 912 -15.83 -21.47 -25.84
N LEU A 913 -15.48 -21.07 -24.62
CA LEU A 913 -14.09 -21.07 -24.14
C LEU A 913 -13.54 -22.50 -23.97
N ASP A 914 -14.33 -23.45 -23.46
CA ASP A 914 -13.91 -24.87 -23.40
C ASP A 914 -13.69 -25.46 -24.80
N TYR A 915 -14.56 -25.14 -25.76
CA TYR A 915 -14.34 -25.48 -27.17
C TYR A 915 -13.03 -24.89 -27.70
N GLN A 916 -12.71 -23.61 -27.42
CA GLN A 916 -11.44 -23.01 -27.85
C GLN A 916 -10.22 -23.73 -27.25
N ILE A 917 -10.25 -24.13 -25.97
CA ILE A 917 -9.17 -24.89 -25.33
C ILE A 917 -9.00 -26.27 -25.98
N LEU A 918 -10.10 -26.99 -26.20
CA LEU A 918 -10.06 -28.32 -26.82
C LEU A 918 -9.60 -28.26 -28.27
N GLN A 919 -9.93 -27.20 -29.02
CA GLN A 919 -9.38 -26.99 -30.37
C GLN A 919 -7.89 -26.61 -30.35
N TRP A 920 -7.46 -25.75 -29.43
CA TRP A 920 -6.04 -25.44 -29.22
C TRP A 920 -5.22 -26.71 -28.95
N TYR A 921 -5.67 -27.57 -28.03
CA TYR A 921 -4.95 -28.81 -27.72
C TYR A 921 -4.94 -29.82 -28.88
N LYS A 922 -6.00 -29.85 -29.72
CA LYS A 922 -5.99 -30.63 -30.97
C LYS A 922 -4.94 -30.13 -31.98
N GLN A 923 -4.71 -28.82 -32.03
CA GLN A 923 -3.73 -28.16 -32.91
C GLN A 923 -2.27 -28.28 -32.44
N VAL A 924 -2.02 -28.65 -31.18
CA VAL A 924 -0.66 -28.95 -30.68
C VAL A 924 -0.03 -30.05 -31.55
N PRO A 925 1.23 -29.93 -32.02
CA PRO A 925 1.90 -30.98 -32.78
C PRO A 925 1.92 -32.32 -32.03
N ASP A 926 1.78 -33.45 -32.73
CA ASP A 926 1.75 -34.78 -32.09
C ASP A 926 3.04 -35.10 -31.32
N GLU A 927 4.17 -34.49 -31.70
CA GLU A 927 5.43 -34.52 -30.97
C GLU A 927 5.33 -33.95 -29.53
N LEU A 928 4.38 -33.04 -29.30
CA LEU A 928 4.13 -32.32 -28.05
C LEU A 928 2.81 -32.73 -27.36
N LYS A 929 2.02 -33.64 -27.94
CA LYS A 929 0.82 -34.17 -27.29
C LYS A 929 1.17 -35.20 -26.21
N PHE A 930 0.43 -35.16 -25.10
CA PHE A 930 0.45 -36.21 -24.08
C PHE A 930 -0.38 -37.41 -24.51
N HIS A 931 0.15 -38.61 -24.28
CA HIS A 931 -0.51 -39.89 -24.56
C HIS A 931 -0.52 -40.76 -23.29
N PRO A 932 -1.69 -41.14 -22.74
CA PRO A 932 -1.78 -41.99 -21.56
C PRO A 932 -1.20 -43.41 -21.73
N VAL A 933 -0.92 -43.85 -22.95
CA VAL A 933 -0.15 -45.08 -23.22
C VAL A 933 0.92 -44.69 -24.23
N GLU A 934 2.19 -44.80 -23.84
CA GLU A 934 3.32 -44.56 -24.75
C GLU A 934 3.45 -45.74 -25.73
N THR A 935 2.61 -45.76 -26.76
CA THR A 935 2.80 -46.63 -27.92
C THR A 935 3.95 -46.06 -28.75
N LEU A 936 5.18 -46.40 -28.38
CA LEU A 936 6.40 -46.03 -29.09
C LEU A 936 6.33 -46.54 -30.55
N LYS A 937 5.94 -45.66 -31.47
CA LYS A 937 6.20 -45.86 -32.89
C LYS A 937 7.70 -45.71 -33.12
N ASN A 938 8.33 -46.77 -33.61
CA ASN A 938 9.68 -46.77 -34.19
C ASN A 938 10.85 -46.31 -33.28
N GLY A 939 10.97 -46.84 -32.07
CA GLY A 939 12.27 -46.93 -31.37
C GLY A 939 12.98 -45.64 -30.93
N GLU A 940 12.44 -44.46 -31.23
CA GLU A 940 13.04 -43.18 -30.84
C GLU A 940 12.85 -42.88 -29.35
N THR A 941 13.96 -42.82 -28.61
CA THR A 941 13.95 -42.43 -27.19
C THR A 941 13.75 -40.92 -27.05
N LEU A 942 12.51 -40.51 -26.78
CA LEU A 942 12.17 -39.10 -26.53
C LEU A 942 13.03 -38.53 -25.39
N SER A 943 13.61 -37.35 -25.63
CA SER A 943 14.38 -36.63 -24.61
C SER A 943 13.53 -36.36 -23.36
N ARG A 944 14.19 -36.33 -22.20
CA ARG A 944 13.53 -36.12 -20.90
C ARG A 944 12.82 -34.77 -20.86
N GLY A 945 13.47 -33.71 -21.37
CA GLY A 945 12.85 -32.42 -21.65
C GLY A 945 11.58 -32.51 -22.49
N MET A 946 11.57 -33.26 -23.60
CA MET A 946 10.38 -33.38 -24.46
C MET A 946 9.21 -34.11 -23.77
N ARG A 947 9.48 -35.22 -23.05
CA ARG A 947 8.47 -35.93 -22.25
C ARG A 947 7.81 -35.01 -21.21
N ARG A 948 8.62 -34.16 -20.57
CA ARG A 948 8.17 -33.13 -19.62
C ARG A 948 7.26 -32.09 -20.30
N LEU A 949 7.61 -31.59 -21.49
CA LEU A 949 6.79 -30.61 -22.22
C LEU A 949 5.41 -31.15 -22.60
N ARG A 950 5.32 -32.43 -23.01
CA ARG A 950 4.04 -33.10 -23.31
C ARG A 950 3.09 -33.06 -22.12
N VAL A 951 3.58 -33.51 -20.96
CA VAL A 951 2.78 -33.52 -19.72
C VAL A 951 2.43 -32.10 -19.28
N LEU A 952 3.36 -31.15 -19.41
CA LEU A 952 3.12 -29.75 -19.06
C LEU A 952 2.05 -29.08 -19.92
N LEU A 953 2.01 -29.33 -21.24
CA LEU A 953 0.96 -28.80 -22.13
C LEU A 953 -0.41 -29.41 -21.82
N TYR A 954 -0.47 -30.70 -21.48
CA TYR A 954 -1.71 -31.36 -21.09
C TYR A 954 -2.25 -30.84 -19.75
N LEU A 955 -1.40 -30.71 -18.73
CA LEU A 955 -1.78 -30.11 -17.44
C LEU A 955 -2.18 -28.63 -17.59
N ARG A 956 -1.58 -27.90 -18.54
CA ARG A 956 -2.01 -26.55 -18.93
C ARG A 956 -3.41 -26.51 -19.55
N MET A 957 -3.74 -27.46 -20.43
CA MET A 957 -5.10 -27.62 -20.94
C MET A 957 -6.09 -27.79 -19.77
N ASN A 958 -5.83 -28.78 -18.90
CA ASN A 958 -6.67 -29.04 -17.72
C ASN A 958 -6.79 -27.82 -16.79
N GLN A 959 -5.70 -27.06 -16.61
CA GLN A 959 -5.70 -25.84 -15.79
C GLN A 959 -6.64 -24.75 -16.34
N LEU A 960 -6.69 -24.53 -17.65
CA LEU A 960 -7.64 -23.55 -18.21
C LEU A 960 -9.09 -24.01 -18.05
N ARG A 961 -9.37 -25.30 -18.24
CA ARG A 961 -10.71 -25.89 -18.01
C ARG A 961 -11.11 -25.76 -16.54
N ILE A 962 -10.18 -25.99 -15.62
CA ILE A 962 -10.36 -25.72 -14.18
C ILE A 962 -10.73 -24.25 -13.94
N LEU A 963 -9.99 -23.29 -14.52
CA LEU A 963 -10.28 -21.87 -14.30
C LEU A 963 -11.67 -21.45 -14.79
N ILE A 964 -12.14 -22.01 -15.92
CA ILE A 964 -13.47 -21.72 -16.51
C ILE A 964 -14.60 -22.32 -15.69
N TYR A 965 -14.53 -23.61 -15.33
CA TYR A 965 -15.66 -24.31 -14.71
C TYR A 965 -15.72 -24.17 -13.19
N ARG A 966 -14.59 -23.88 -12.51
CA ARG A 966 -14.52 -23.73 -11.05
C ARG A 966 -15.56 -22.76 -10.43
N PRO A 967 -15.97 -21.64 -11.05
CA PRO A 967 -16.98 -20.76 -10.45
C PRO A 967 -18.31 -21.45 -10.14
N VAL A 968 -18.66 -22.53 -10.87
CA VAL A 968 -19.83 -23.37 -10.59
C VAL A 968 -19.76 -24.01 -9.20
N LEU A 969 -18.56 -24.23 -8.66
CA LEU A 969 -18.35 -24.82 -7.34
C LEU A 969 -18.35 -23.81 -6.18
N HIS A 970 -18.42 -22.50 -6.42
CA HIS A 970 -18.33 -21.49 -5.35
C HIS A 970 -19.55 -21.46 -4.41
N SER A 971 -20.66 -22.11 -4.74
CA SER A 971 -21.83 -22.23 -3.85
C SER A 971 -22.61 -23.53 -4.08
N PRO A 972 -23.33 -24.06 -3.06
CA PRO A 972 -24.14 -25.27 -3.23
C PRO A 972 -25.29 -25.07 -4.22
N ALA A 973 -25.83 -23.85 -4.32
CA ALA A 973 -26.88 -23.50 -5.27
C ALA A 973 -26.38 -23.60 -6.72
N SER A 974 -25.20 -23.05 -7.01
CA SER A 974 -24.62 -23.14 -8.36
C SER A 974 -24.27 -24.57 -8.78
N ILE A 975 -23.90 -25.44 -7.83
CA ILE A 975 -23.71 -26.88 -8.08
C ILE A 975 -25.04 -27.57 -8.40
N ALA A 976 -26.11 -27.24 -7.67
CA ALA A 976 -27.43 -27.82 -7.89
C ALA A 976 -28.04 -27.38 -9.23
N GLU A 977 -27.81 -26.13 -9.65
CA GLU A 977 -28.21 -25.60 -10.96
C GLU A 977 -27.44 -26.23 -12.13
N ASP A 978 -26.15 -26.55 -11.95
CA ASP A 978 -25.27 -27.02 -13.04
C ASP A 978 -24.38 -28.20 -12.63
N ARG A 979 -25.02 -29.32 -12.33
CA ARG A 979 -24.35 -30.59 -12.00
C ARG A 979 -23.43 -31.11 -13.13
N GLY A 980 -23.74 -30.78 -14.39
CA GLY A 980 -22.96 -31.23 -15.55
C GLY A 980 -21.56 -30.60 -15.59
N HIS A 981 -21.49 -29.27 -15.44
CA HIS A 981 -20.20 -28.59 -15.37
C HIS A 981 -19.49 -28.85 -14.04
N ALA A 982 -20.22 -29.02 -12.92
CA ALA A 982 -19.64 -29.42 -11.64
C ALA A 982 -18.93 -30.79 -11.70
N GLN A 983 -19.54 -31.81 -12.32
CA GLN A 983 -18.88 -33.10 -12.54
C GLN A 983 -17.68 -32.95 -13.48
N THR A 984 -17.81 -32.18 -14.57
CA THR A 984 -16.75 -31.97 -15.56
C THR A 984 -15.47 -31.43 -14.92
N VAL A 985 -15.57 -30.41 -14.05
CA VAL A 985 -14.39 -29.83 -13.39
C VAL A 985 -13.77 -30.76 -12.35
N VAL A 986 -14.58 -31.58 -11.68
CA VAL A 986 -14.09 -32.60 -10.75
C VAL A 986 -13.31 -33.70 -11.50
N GLU A 987 -13.81 -34.20 -12.63
CA GLU A 987 -13.07 -35.18 -13.44
C GLU A 987 -11.76 -34.62 -14.02
N VAL A 988 -11.74 -33.36 -14.48
CA VAL A 988 -10.49 -32.70 -14.93
C VAL A 988 -9.48 -32.54 -13.79
N ALA A 989 -9.94 -32.25 -12.57
CA ALA A 989 -9.06 -32.18 -11.39
C ALA A 989 -8.53 -33.58 -11.00
N LYS A 990 -9.37 -34.62 -11.03
CA LYS A 990 -8.96 -36.01 -10.78
C LYS A 990 -7.90 -36.46 -11.79
N ASP A 991 -8.16 -36.30 -13.10
CA ASP A 991 -7.22 -36.62 -14.17
C ASP A 991 -5.85 -35.93 -13.99
N SER A 992 -5.86 -34.66 -13.58
CA SER A 992 -4.63 -33.92 -13.28
C SER A 992 -3.83 -34.54 -12.11
N VAL A 993 -4.50 -35.04 -11.06
CA VAL A 993 -3.84 -35.77 -9.95
C VAL A 993 -3.30 -37.12 -10.41
N HIS A 994 -4.06 -37.87 -11.25
CA HIS A 994 -3.62 -39.14 -11.81
C HIS A 994 -2.37 -38.99 -12.68
N VAL A 995 -2.35 -37.99 -13.58
CA VAL A 995 -1.20 -37.68 -14.44
C VAL A 995 0.04 -37.30 -13.63
N LEU A 996 -0.10 -36.48 -12.58
CA LEU A 996 1.01 -36.09 -11.71
C LEU A 996 1.56 -37.26 -10.87
N THR A 997 0.66 -38.06 -10.29
CA THR A 997 1.02 -39.28 -9.54
C THR A 997 1.79 -40.25 -10.42
N ARG A 998 1.32 -40.48 -11.65
CA ARG A 998 1.97 -41.34 -12.62
C ARG A 998 3.30 -40.77 -13.13
N LEU A 999 3.41 -39.46 -13.35
CA LEU A 999 4.68 -38.81 -13.73
C LEU A 999 5.76 -39.10 -12.69
N ASN A 1000 5.41 -39.05 -11.41
CA ASN A 1000 6.30 -39.33 -10.28
C ASN A 1000 6.65 -40.82 -10.12
N GLN A 1001 5.74 -41.73 -10.47
CA GLN A 1001 6.01 -43.17 -10.48
C GLN A 1001 6.91 -43.59 -11.66
N MET A 1002 6.75 -42.96 -12.82
CA MET A 1002 7.43 -43.33 -14.07
C MET A 1002 8.74 -42.55 -14.34
N SER A 1003 9.00 -41.45 -13.64
CA SER A 1003 10.14 -40.56 -13.93
C SER A 1003 10.58 -39.70 -12.74
N ASP A 1004 11.80 -39.15 -12.82
CA ASP A 1004 12.32 -38.16 -11.88
C ASP A 1004 11.73 -36.75 -12.07
N ILE A 1005 11.03 -36.51 -13.19
CA ILE A 1005 10.65 -35.17 -13.66
C ILE A 1005 9.88 -34.40 -12.58
N TYR A 1006 8.89 -35.03 -11.94
CA TYR A 1006 8.13 -34.41 -10.85
C TYR A 1006 9.03 -34.01 -9.66
N ARG A 1007 9.97 -34.88 -9.31
CA ARG A 1007 10.90 -34.69 -8.19
C ARG A 1007 11.90 -33.55 -8.45
N THR A 1008 12.33 -33.35 -9.69
CA THR A 1008 13.26 -32.28 -10.08
C THR A 1008 12.53 -30.93 -10.28
N GLN A 1009 11.29 -30.95 -10.77
CA GLN A 1009 10.49 -29.76 -11.11
C GLN A 1009 9.32 -29.50 -10.13
N GLN A 1010 9.51 -29.79 -8.85
CA GLN A 1010 8.42 -29.74 -7.85
C GLN A 1010 7.64 -28.41 -7.87
N ILE A 1011 8.31 -27.25 -7.97
CA ILE A 1011 7.65 -25.94 -7.99
C ILE A 1011 6.72 -25.78 -9.21
N THR A 1012 7.16 -26.22 -10.39
CA THR A 1012 6.34 -26.19 -11.61
C THR A 1012 5.13 -27.11 -11.51
N PHE A 1013 5.28 -28.32 -10.98
CA PHE A 1013 4.20 -29.30 -10.93
C PHE A 1013 3.25 -29.16 -9.73
N ASN A 1014 3.75 -28.67 -8.59
CA ASN A 1014 2.94 -28.35 -7.40
C ASN A 1014 1.86 -27.31 -7.72
N TYR A 1015 2.11 -26.37 -8.65
CA TYR A 1015 1.09 -25.40 -9.11
C TYR A 1015 -0.19 -26.11 -9.60
N PHE A 1016 -0.05 -27.12 -10.46
CA PHE A 1016 -1.18 -27.89 -10.98
C PHE A 1016 -1.80 -28.80 -9.91
N LEU A 1017 -0.98 -29.42 -9.05
CA LEU A 1017 -1.47 -30.25 -7.94
C LEU A 1017 -2.34 -29.44 -6.97
N VAL A 1018 -1.91 -28.23 -6.61
CA VAL A 1018 -2.63 -27.33 -5.72
C VAL A 1018 -3.92 -26.83 -6.34
N ALA A 1019 -3.91 -26.49 -7.65
CA ALA A 1019 -5.11 -26.08 -8.36
C ALA A 1019 -6.17 -27.21 -8.40
N ALA A 1020 -5.75 -28.45 -8.70
CA ALA A 1020 -6.64 -29.62 -8.68
C ALA A 1020 -7.17 -29.90 -7.26
N LEU A 1021 -6.31 -29.93 -6.24
CA LEU A 1021 -6.71 -30.11 -4.84
C LEU A 1021 -7.71 -29.05 -4.36
N ALA A 1022 -7.54 -27.79 -4.76
CA ALA A 1022 -8.45 -26.73 -4.40
C ALA A 1022 -9.87 -26.96 -4.99
N VAL A 1023 -9.96 -27.44 -6.23
CA VAL A 1023 -11.24 -27.82 -6.87
C VAL A 1023 -11.91 -28.98 -6.14
N LEU A 1024 -11.16 -30.07 -5.88
CA LEU A 1024 -11.70 -31.26 -5.19
C LEU A 1024 -12.18 -30.90 -3.78
N PHE A 1025 -11.46 -30.02 -3.08
CA PHE A 1025 -11.83 -29.55 -1.74
C PHE A 1025 -13.08 -28.67 -1.76
N LEU A 1026 -13.20 -27.78 -2.75
CA LEU A 1026 -14.35 -26.90 -2.93
C LEU A 1026 -15.62 -27.72 -3.23
N ALA A 1027 -15.55 -28.67 -4.17
CA ALA A 1027 -16.66 -29.56 -4.50
C ALA A 1027 -17.17 -30.35 -3.28
N VAL A 1028 -16.27 -30.92 -2.47
CA VAL A 1028 -16.64 -31.63 -1.23
C VAL A 1028 -17.15 -30.68 -0.13
N SER A 1029 -16.64 -29.45 -0.06
CA SER A 1029 -17.09 -28.47 0.94
C SER A 1029 -18.52 -27.99 0.69
N HIS A 1030 -18.94 -27.88 -0.58
CA HIS A 1030 -20.28 -27.40 -0.95
C HIS A 1030 -21.30 -28.53 -1.22
N ALA A 1031 -20.87 -29.71 -1.67
CA ALA A 1031 -21.72 -30.86 -1.95
C ALA A 1031 -21.11 -32.19 -1.47
N PRO A 1032 -20.91 -32.38 -0.15
CA PRO A 1032 -20.22 -33.54 0.41
C PRO A 1032 -20.90 -34.87 0.14
N VAL A 1033 -22.23 -34.91 0.04
CA VAL A 1033 -22.99 -36.15 -0.23
C VAL A 1033 -22.73 -36.68 -1.65
N GLU A 1034 -22.57 -35.78 -2.62
CA GLU A 1034 -22.38 -36.13 -4.03
C GLU A 1034 -20.92 -36.49 -4.35
N PHE A 1035 -19.96 -35.68 -3.89
CA PHE A 1035 -18.56 -35.81 -4.34
C PHE A 1035 -17.63 -36.58 -3.39
N ASN A 1036 -17.89 -36.67 -2.08
CA ASN A 1036 -16.92 -37.24 -1.11
C ASN A 1036 -16.46 -38.66 -1.49
N ARG A 1037 -17.38 -39.54 -1.91
CA ARG A 1037 -17.03 -40.90 -2.36
C ARG A 1037 -16.26 -40.94 -3.68
N GLN A 1038 -16.37 -39.92 -4.51
CA GLN A 1038 -15.81 -39.88 -5.87
C GLN A 1038 -14.38 -39.32 -5.95
N VAL A 1039 -13.93 -38.59 -4.93
CA VAL A 1039 -12.64 -37.87 -4.92
C VAL A 1039 -11.68 -38.31 -3.81
N ARG A 1040 -12.11 -39.26 -2.97
CA ARG A 1040 -11.36 -39.70 -1.79
C ARG A 1040 -10.00 -40.26 -2.17
N ASP A 1041 -9.95 -41.09 -3.21
CA ASP A 1041 -8.72 -41.79 -3.60
C ASP A 1041 -7.70 -40.81 -4.20
N GLU A 1042 -8.15 -39.82 -4.98
CA GLU A 1042 -7.31 -38.74 -5.49
C GLU A 1042 -6.78 -37.83 -4.37
N PHE A 1043 -7.57 -37.58 -3.31
CA PHE A 1043 -7.06 -36.90 -2.12
C PHE A 1043 -5.93 -37.67 -1.44
N TYR A 1044 -6.03 -38.99 -1.33
CA TYR A 1044 -4.96 -39.82 -0.79
C TYR A 1044 -3.73 -39.89 -1.71
N MET A 1045 -3.92 -40.05 -3.02
CA MET A 1045 -2.82 -40.01 -3.99
C MET A 1045 -2.04 -38.69 -3.94
N ALA A 1046 -2.75 -37.55 -3.87
CA ALA A 1046 -2.14 -36.24 -3.73
C ALA A 1046 -1.45 -36.02 -2.37
N LEU A 1047 -2.03 -36.57 -1.29
CA LEU A 1047 -1.40 -36.57 0.05
C LEU A 1047 -0.09 -37.36 0.04
N ASP A 1048 -0.07 -38.58 -0.50
CA ASP A 1048 1.11 -39.44 -0.55
C ASP A 1048 2.21 -38.83 -1.44
N LEU A 1049 1.83 -38.24 -2.58
CA LEU A 1049 2.73 -37.52 -3.48
C LEU A 1049 3.46 -36.36 -2.78
N VAL A 1050 2.79 -35.61 -1.90
CA VAL A 1050 3.43 -34.54 -1.11
C VAL A 1050 4.17 -35.09 0.11
N ASN A 1051 3.63 -36.10 0.79
CA ASN A 1051 4.22 -36.70 1.99
C ASN A 1051 5.62 -37.25 1.70
N GLY A 1052 5.78 -38.00 0.61
CA GLY A 1052 7.05 -38.61 0.20
C GLY A 1052 8.21 -37.63 -0.03
N PHE A 1053 7.91 -36.36 -0.33
CA PHE A 1053 8.92 -35.29 -0.50
C PHE A 1053 9.00 -34.31 0.66
N SER A 1054 7.97 -34.26 1.52
CA SER A 1054 7.88 -33.31 2.65
C SER A 1054 9.04 -33.41 3.64
N THR A 1055 9.74 -34.53 3.77
CA THR A 1055 10.92 -34.62 4.66
C THR A 1055 12.15 -33.96 4.05
N LYS A 1056 12.30 -34.02 2.72
CA LYS A 1056 13.53 -33.68 1.97
C LYS A 1056 13.49 -32.32 1.26
N SER A 1057 12.32 -31.85 0.84
CA SER A 1057 12.15 -30.59 0.08
C SER A 1057 11.49 -29.49 0.91
N PHE A 1058 12.05 -28.28 0.87
CA PHE A 1058 11.48 -27.10 1.55
C PHE A 1058 10.10 -26.72 0.99
N VAL A 1059 9.96 -26.76 -0.34
CA VAL A 1059 8.70 -26.47 -1.04
C VAL A 1059 7.62 -27.48 -0.64
N SER A 1060 7.98 -28.78 -0.60
CA SER A 1060 7.06 -29.82 -0.14
C SER A 1060 6.71 -29.71 1.35
N LYS A 1061 7.60 -29.18 2.22
CA LYS A 1061 7.26 -28.86 3.62
C LYS A 1061 6.17 -27.79 3.70
N ARG A 1062 6.28 -26.73 2.90
CA ARG A 1062 5.29 -25.64 2.85
C ARG A 1062 3.95 -26.13 2.31
N LEU A 1063 3.95 -26.90 1.22
CA LEU A 1063 2.75 -27.52 0.68
C LEU A 1063 2.12 -28.52 1.67
N TRP A 1064 2.93 -29.31 2.37
CA TRP A 1064 2.46 -30.23 3.41
C TRP A 1064 1.81 -29.49 4.60
N LYS A 1065 2.33 -28.34 5.03
CA LYS A 1065 1.66 -27.48 6.03
C LYS A 1065 0.26 -27.06 5.56
N THR A 1066 0.13 -26.62 4.31
CA THR A 1066 -1.16 -26.26 3.68
C THR A 1066 -2.14 -27.43 3.72
N ILE A 1067 -1.72 -28.60 3.23
CA ILE A 1067 -2.56 -29.78 3.13
C ILE A 1067 -2.88 -30.38 4.52
N LYS A 1068 -1.98 -30.27 5.51
CA LYS A 1068 -2.26 -30.68 6.89
C LYS A 1068 -3.38 -29.85 7.54
N GLY A 1069 -3.51 -28.58 7.17
CA GLY A 1069 -4.67 -27.75 7.53
C GLY A 1069 -5.98 -28.31 6.94
N LEU A 1070 -5.96 -28.64 5.64
CA LEU A 1070 -7.09 -29.25 4.93
C LEU A 1070 -7.45 -30.64 5.50
N ARG A 1071 -6.46 -31.44 5.93
CA ARG A 1071 -6.67 -32.76 6.54
C ARG A 1071 -7.59 -32.71 7.75
N LYS A 1072 -7.35 -31.78 8.69
CA LYS A 1072 -8.19 -31.58 9.90
C LYS A 1072 -9.63 -31.19 9.56
N ILE A 1073 -9.85 -30.59 8.39
CA ILE A 1073 -11.18 -30.24 7.88
C ILE A 1073 -11.81 -31.44 7.16
N GLY A 1074 -11.05 -32.16 6.33
CA GLY A 1074 -11.51 -33.40 5.67
C GLY A 1074 -11.88 -34.51 6.66
N GLU A 1075 -11.23 -34.57 7.83
CA GLU A 1075 -11.62 -35.44 8.95
C GLU A 1075 -12.97 -35.03 9.58
N LYS A 1076 -13.36 -33.75 9.52
CA LYS A 1076 -14.71 -33.28 9.92
C LYS A 1076 -15.77 -33.48 8.83
N LEU A 1077 -15.38 -33.40 7.56
CA LEU A 1077 -16.25 -33.59 6.40
C LEU A 1077 -16.43 -35.07 6.00
N GLY A 1078 -15.79 -36.01 6.71
CA GLY A 1078 -15.89 -37.45 6.45
C GLY A 1078 -15.13 -37.92 5.20
N VAL A 1079 -14.14 -37.17 4.74
CA VAL A 1079 -13.25 -37.52 3.62
C VAL A 1079 -12.19 -38.51 4.07
N ILE A 1080 -11.66 -38.31 5.27
CA ILE A 1080 -10.58 -39.09 5.89
C ILE A 1080 -11.14 -39.89 7.05
N ALA A 1081 -10.89 -41.20 7.07
CA ALA A 1081 -11.35 -42.08 8.15
C ALA A 1081 -10.58 -41.83 9.46
N ARG A 1082 -11.29 -41.78 10.60
CA ARG A 1082 -10.65 -41.79 11.93
C ARG A 1082 -9.98 -43.15 12.17
N PRO A 1083 -8.78 -43.21 12.76
CA PRO A 1083 -8.27 -44.45 13.35
C PRO A 1083 -9.22 -44.93 14.43
N PHE A 1084 -9.56 -46.22 14.44
CA PHE A 1084 -10.48 -46.80 15.42
C PHE A 1084 -9.90 -46.75 16.84
N GLY A 1085 -10.46 -45.87 17.67
CA GLY A 1085 -10.38 -45.92 19.14
C GLY A 1085 -11.75 -46.30 19.73
N PRO A 1086 -11.82 -46.86 20.95
CA PRO A 1086 -12.97 -47.61 21.44
C PRO A 1086 -14.14 -46.76 21.99
N ASP A 1087 -14.34 -45.53 21.52
CA ASP A 1087 -15.45 -44.66 21.92
C ASP A 1087 -16.40 -44.38 20.74
N SER A 1088 -17.17 -45.41 20.38
CA SER A 1088 -18.20 -45.34 19.35
C SER A 1088 -19.55 -44.86 19.91
N SER A 1089 -19.72 -43.54 20.06
CA SER A 1089 -21.03 -42.85 19.91
C SER A 1089 -20.93 -41.35 20.19
N ASP A 1090 -20.74 -40.55 19.14
CA ASP A 1090 -21.05 -39.11 19.17
C ASP A 1090 -22.26 -38.84 18.26
N PRO A 1091 -23.48 -38.67 18.83
CA PRO A 1091 -24.68 -38.36 18.05
C PRO A 1091 -24.60 -37.04 17.27
N HIS A 1092 -23.77 -36.09 17.70
CA HIS A 1092 -23.71 -34.75 17.10
C HIS A 1092 -23.06 -34.75 15.72
N SER A 1093 -22.07 -35.61 15.49
CA SER A 1093 -21.40 -35.73 14.20
C SER A 1093 -22.33 -36.24 13.07
N SER A 1094 -23.33 -37.08 13.40
CA SER A 1094 -24.33 -37.56 12.43
C SER A 1094 -25.49 -36.57 12.27
N ALA A 1095 -25.90 -35.92 13.36
CA ALA A 1095 -26.95 -34.89 13.34
C ALA A 1095 -26.56 -33.66 12.49
N ALA A 1096 -25.29 -33.24 12.49
CA ALA A 1096 -24.83 -32.10 11.68
C ALA A 1096 -25.00 -32.36 10.18
N VAL A 1097 -24.72 -33.58 9.71
CA VAL A 1097 -24.88 -33.98 8.30
C VAL A 1097 -26.36 -34.11 7.92
N ALA A 1098 -27.20 -34.62 8.82
CA ALA A 1098 -28.65 -34.73 8.59
C ALA A 1098 -29.35 -33.36 8.55
N MET A 1099 -28.96 -32.43 9.43
CA MET A 1099 -29.58 -31.10 9.53
C MET A 1099 -29.21 -30.19 8.34
N ALA A 1100 -28.04 -30.36 7.75
CA ALA A 1100 -27.66 -29.64 6.52
C ALA A 1100 -28.50 -30.04 5.29
N GLY A 1101 -29.05 -31.26 5.27
CA GLY A 1101 -29.90 -31.77 4.18
C GLY A 1101 -31.39 -31.42 4.30
N LEU A 1102 -31.84 -30.81 5.40
CA LEU A 1102 -33.27 -30.60 5.70
C LEU A 1102 -33.82 -29.24 5.22
N ALA A 1103 -33.00 -28.40 4.61
CA ALA A 1103 -33.37 -27.05 4.15
C ALA A 1103 -33.70 -27.00 2.64
N GLY A 1104 -34.58 -27.88 2.14
CA GLY A 1104 -34.99 -27.83 0.72
C GLY A 1104 -35.95 -28.95 0.27
N HIS A 1105 -37.27 -28.67 0.38
CA HIS A 1105 -38.39 -29.43 -0.21
C HIS A 1105 -38.72 -30.83 0.35
N PRO A 1106 -39.99 -31.30 0.21
CA PRO A 1106 -40.55 -32.36 1.06
C PRO A 1106 -40.30 -33.78 0.54
N ILE A 1107 -40.30 -34.74 1.46
CA ILE A 1107 -40.15 -36.17 1.20
C ILE A 1107 -41.52 -36.78 0.87
N GLN A 1108 -41.67 -37.37 -0.32
CA GLN A 1108 -42.66 -38.42 -0.58
C GLN A 1108 -42.17 -39.36 -1.70
N ASP A 1109 -42.34 -40.67 -1.47
CA ASP A 1109 -42.08 -41.82 -2.35
C ASP A 1109 -40.65 -41.96 -2.92
N LEU A 1110 -39.92 -43.06 -2.70
CA LEU A 1110 -40.34 -44.41 -3.07
C LEU A 1110 -39.50 -45.48 -2.33
N SER A 1111 -40.16 -46.48 -1.74
CA SER A 1111 -39.50 -47.68 -1.20
C SER A 1111 -39.77 -48.89 -2.09
N MET A 1112 -38.75 -49.43 -2.78
CA MET A 1112 -38.86 -50.78 -3.34
C MET A 1112 -37.51 -51.46 -3.62
N TYR A 1113 -37.47 -52.77 -3.34
CA TYR A 1113 -36.43 -53.77 -3.61
C TYR A 1113 -35.15 -53.79 -2.75
N GLY A 1114 -34.97 -54.95 -2.12
CA GLY A 1114 -33.76 -55.40 -1.42
C GLY A 1114 -32.84 -56.29 -2.29
N PRO A 1115 -31.95 -57.09 -1.67
CA PRO A 1115 -30.58 -57.25 -2.19
C PRO A 1115 -30.28 -58.61 -2.85
N MET A 1116 -29.20 -58.65 -3.67
CA MET A 1116 -28.49 -59.91 -3.98
C MET A 1116 -26.96 -59.76 -4.16
N ASN A 1117 -26.29 -60.87 -3.85
CA ASN A 1117 -24.85 -61.11 -3.70
C ASN A 1117 -23.99 -61.12 -4.97
N GLY A 1118 -22.68 -60.91 -4.76
CA GLY A 1118 -21.58 -61.67 -5.40
C GLY A 1118 -20.97 -61.06 -6.67
N GLY A 1119 -19.64 -61.12 -6.89
CA GLY A 1119 -18.55 -61.61 -6.04
C GLY A 1119 -17.24 -61.80 -6.84
N ASN A 1120 -16.08 -61.78 -6.15
CA ASN A 1120 -14.72 -62.12 -6.63
C ASN A 1120 -14.09 -61.18 -7.69
N GLU A 1121 -12.76 -61.00 -7.77
CA GLU A 1121 -11.65 -61.79 -7.21
C GLU A 1121 -10.34 -60.97 -7.01
N LEU A 1122 -9.56 -61.28 -5.95
CA LEU A 1122 -8.09 -61.08 -5.75
C LEU A 1122 -7.48 -59.67 -5.99
N GLY A 1123 -6.63 -59.08 -5.14
CA GLY A 1123 -5.93 -59.51 -3.92
C GLY A 1123 -4.66 -58.63 -3.77
N ASN A 1124 -4.12 -58.31 -2.59
CA ASN A 1124 -4.38 -58.71 -1.21
C ASN A 1124 -4.16 -57.53 -0.23
N SER A 1125 -4.54 -57.69 1.04
CA SER A 1125 -4.11 -56.86 2.19
C SER A 1125 -3.78 -57.82 3.36
N PRO A 1126 -3.07 -57.36 4.40
CA PRO A 1126 -3.84 -56.92 5.56
C PRO A 1126 -3.32 -55.64 6.23
N LEU A 1127 -4.27 -54.89 6.81
CA LEU A 1127 -4.00 -53.86 7.80
C LEU A 1127 -3.18 -54.42 8.97
N ASN A 1128 -2.24 -53.62 9.49
CA ASN A 1128 -1.74 -53.83 10.85
C ASN A 1128 -1.48 -52.48 11.54
N GLY A 1129 -2.45 -52.03 12.37
CA GLY A 1129 -2.38 -50.75 13.06
C GLY A 1129 -1.20 -50.61 14.04
N LEU A 1130 -0.65 -51.74 14.51
CA LEU A 1130 0.57 -51.76 15.32
C LEU A 1130 1.81 -51.24 14.56
N GLN A 1131 1.91 -51.47 13.25
CA GLN A 1131 3.10 -51.07 12.50
C GLN A 1131 3.16 -49.55 12.31
N MET A 1132 2.02 -48.89 12.05
CA MET A 1132 1.91 -47.43 12.10
C MET A 1132 2.18 -46.85 13.48
N SER A 1133 1.74 -47.53 14.55
CA SER A 1133 2.03 -47.13 15.93
C SER A 1133 3.52 -47.16 16.25
N GLN A 1134 4.23 -48.22 15.83
CA GLN A 1134 5.67 -48.38 16.01
C GLN A 1134 6.48 -47.38 15.19
N GLU A 1135 6.11 -47.13 13.93
CA GLU A 1135 6.70 -46.07 13.09
C GLU A 1135 6.53 -44.68 13.73
N LEU A 1136 5.33 -44.35 14.23
CA LEU A 1136 5.06 -43.07 14.91
C LEU A 1136 5.77 -42.94 16.26
N THR A 1137 5.94 -44.04 17.00
CA THR A 1137 6.64 -44.04 18.30
C THR A 1137 8.15 -43.83 18.09
N ASN A 1138 8.74 -44.54 17.13
CA ASN A 1138 10.14 -44.34 16.72
C ASN A 1138 10.38 -42.91 16.21
N LEU A 1139 9.42 -42.32 15.50
CA LEU A 1139 9.49 -40.93 15.03
C LEU A 1139 9.43 -39.90 16.18
N PHE A 1140 8.73 -40.20 17.28
CA PHE A 1140 8.67 -39.34 18.46
C PHE A 1140 9.93 -39.44 19.33
N GLU A 1141 10.49 -40.64 19.51
CA GLU A 1141 11.78 -40.80 20.20
C GLU A 1141 12.94 -40.12 19.46
N ALA A 1142 12.96 -40.19 18.12
CA ALA A 1142 13.99 -39.55 17.29
C ALA A 1142 14.00 -38.01 17.35
N VAL A 1143 12.92 -37.39 17.84
CA VAL A 1143 12.78 -35.91 17.95
C VAL A 1143 12.91 -35.44 19.41
N GLY A 1144 12.78 -36.33 20.40
CA GLY A 1144 12.76 -35.99 21.83
C GLY A 1144 14.13 -35.94 22.53
N ALA A 1145 15.20 -36.42 21.91
CA ALA A 1145 16.46 -36.74 22.61
C ALA A 1145 17.62 -35.75 22.34
N PHE A 1146 17.53 -34.50 22.82
CA PHE A 1146 18.72 -33.66 23.10
C PHE A 1146 18.43 -32.59 24.16
N GLY A 1147 18.71 -32.93 25.43
CA GLY A 1147 18.48 -32.02 26.56
C GLY A 1147 19.11 -32.49 27.87
N ASN A 1148 20.45 -32.49 27.96
CA ASN A 1148 21.23 -32.27 29.18
C ASN A 1148 22.73 -32.52 28.93
N PHE A 1149 23.56 -31.48 29.04
CA PHE A 1149 24.96 -31.60 29.50
C PHE A 1149 25.43 -30.25 30.06
N MET A 1150 25.56 -30.21 31.39
CA MET A 1150 26.39 -29.27 32.15
C MET A 1150 27.47 -30.11 32.84
N PRO A 1151 28.70 -29.60 33.00
CA PRO A 1151 29.13 -29.31 34.38
C PRO A 1151 30.06 -28.09 34.54
N ASN A 1152 29.96 -27.42 35.71
CA ASN A 1152 31.00 -26.83 36.59
C ASN A 1152 32.19 -26.01 36.00
N SER A 1153 32.75 -24.97 36.63
CA SER A 1153 32.49 -24.29 37.93
C SER A 1153 33.37 -23.01 38.11
N SER A 1154 33.03 -22.20 39.14
CA SER A 1154 33.83 -21.15 39.86
C SER A 1154 34.17 -19.82 39.13
N SER A 1155 34.30 -18.65 39.79
CA SER A 1155 33.99 -18.20 41.18
C SER A 1155 33.90 -16.65 41.30
N ASP A 1156 33.58 -16.12 42.50
CA ASP A 1156 33.84 -14.77 43.07
C ASP A 1156 33.17 -13.52 42.43
N GLY A 1157 32.60 -12.55 43.16
CA GLY A 1157 32.24 -12.38 44.59
C GLY A 1157 31.49 -11.03 44.77
N ILE A 1158 30.28 -10.97 45.38
CA ILE A 1158 29.94 -10.69 46.79
C ILE A 1158 30.08 -9.22 47.29
N SER A 1159 28.95 -8.66 47.77
CA SER A 1159 28.77 -7.46 48.65
C SER A 1159 29.09 -6.05 48.10
N GLY A 1160 28.46 -4.92 48.50
CA GLY A 1160 27.26 -4.70 49.35
C GLY A 1160 27.15 -3.27 49.94
N TYR A 1161 25.96 -2.67 49.85
CA TYR A 1161 25.32 -1.61 50.69
C TYR A 1161 26.05 -0.31 51.17
N VAL A 1162 25.48 0.84 50.75
CA VAL A 1162 25.06 2.08 51.50
C VAL A 1162 26.07 3.13 52.06
N GLY A 1163 25.91 4.37 51.54
CA GLY A 1163 25.77 5.67 52.26
C GLY A 1163 27.00 6.34 52.93
N PRO A 1164 26.88 7.57 53.49
CA PRO A 1164 25.73 8.51 53.46
C PRO A 1164 26.09 10.05 53.34
N ASP A 1165 25.06 10.91 53.43
CA ASP A 1165 24.98 12.32 53.94
C ASP A 1165 25.66 13.53 53.24
N GLY A 1166 24.96 14.70 53.30
CA GLY A 1166 25.45 16.03 52.83
C GLY A 1166 24.38 17.12 52.68
N GLU A 1167 24.13 17.91 53.73
CA GLU A 1167 23.00 18.85 53.93
C GLU A 1167 23.07 20.28 53.29
N ILE A 1168 21.88 20.82 52.95
CA ILE A 1168 21.31 22.18 53.25
C ILE A 1168 21.89 23.48 52.60
N GLN A 1169 21.05 24.30 51.93
CA GLN A 1169 20.66 25.70 52.31
C GLN A 1169 19.59 26.33 51.39
N ASN A 1170 19.11 27.54 51.74
CA ASN A 1170 17.72 28.01 51.60
C ASN A 1170 17.63 29.49 51.13
N THR A 1171 16.41 29.98 50.82
CA THR A 1171 16.03 31.38 50.47
C THR A 1171 16.49 31.88 49.09
N GLY A 1172 15.80 32.81 48.40
CA GLY A 1172 14.50 33.44 48.65
C GLY A 1172 14.26 34.65 47.71
N GLU A 1173 12.99 34.88 47.33
CA GLU A 1173 12.43 36.05 46.60
C GLU A 1173 12.73 36.25 45.09
N GLY A 1174 11.70 36.73 44.37
CA GLY A 1174 11.90 37.57 43.18
C GLY A 1174 11.29 37.16 41.84
N LEU A 1175 9.99 36.81 41.74
CA LEU A 1175 9.27 36.80 40.44
C LEU A 1175 7.74 36.93 40.59
N SER A 1176 7.23 38.17 40.48
CA SER A 1176 5.80 38.46 40.38
C SER A 1176 5.54 39.52 39.30
N GLY A 1177 4.79 39.12 38.27
CA GLY A 1177 4.47 39.95 37.09
C GLY A 1177 4.60 39.15 35.78
N VAL A 1178 3.74 39.45 34.80
CA VAL A 1178 3.69 38.85 33.45
C VAL A 1178 3.03 37.45 33.34
N LEU A 1179 2.15 37.07 34.28
CA LEU A 1179 1.06 36.12 34.02
C LEU A 1179 -0.25 36.69 34.56
N GLY A 1180 -1.12 37.11 33.65
CA GLY A 1180 -2.36 37.80 33.99
C GLY A 1180 -3.30 37.94 32.80
N ASP A 1181 -3.76 36.81 32.27
CA ASP A 1181 -5.13 36.67 31.72
C ASP A 1181 -5.49 35.17 31.61
N GLU A 1182 -5.86 34.54 32.72
CA GLU A 1182 -6.18 33.09 32.77
C GLU A 1182 -7.53 32.73 32.16
N GLY A 1183 -8.29 33.70 31.62
CA GLY A 1183 -9.67 33.52 31.17
C GLY A 1183 -9.85 32.48 30.06
N GLU A 1184 -9.12 32.59 28.94
CA GLU A 1184 -9.37 31.74 27.77
C GLU A 1184 -8.81 30.32 27.91
N PHE A 1185 -7.59 30.15 28.44
CA PHE A 1185 -6.99 28.81 28.57
C PHE A 1185 -7.77 27.94 29.56
N ALA A 1186 -8.19 28.50 30.70
CA ALA A 1186 -9.03 27.81 31.67
C ALA A 1186 -10.46 27.54 31.14
N ARG A 1187 -10.97 28.35 30.20
CA ARG A 1187 -12.25 28.06 29.52
C ARG A 1187 -12.10 26.90 28.53
N VAL A 1188 -11.05 26.90 27.72
CA VAL A 1188 -10.76 25.83 26.74
C VAL A 1188 -10.52 24.49 27.43
N ILE A 1189 -9.78 24.45 28.54
CA ILE A 1189 -9.57 23.23 29.33
C ILE A 1189 -10.89 22.70 29.93
N ARG A 1190 -11.74 23.59 30.47
CA ARG A 1190 -13.06 23.25 31.06
C ARG A 1190 -14.14 22.88 30.03
N ASP A 1191 -13.90 23.16 28.75
CA ASP A 1191 -14.74 22.71 27.64
C ASP A 1191 -14.23 21.39 26.99
N LEU A 1192 -13.01 20.96 27.34
CA LEU A 1192 -12.35 19.76 26.84
C LEU A 1192 -12.40 18.55 27.79
N PHE A 1193 -12.56 18.80 29.09
CA PHE A 1193 -12.67 17.81 30.16
C PHE A 1193 -13.99 18.00 30.93
#